data_AF-A0A1V6QD34-F1
#
_entry.id   AF-A0A1V6QD34-F1
#
_cell.length_a   1.000
_cell.length_b   1.000
_cell.length_c   1.000
_cell.angle_alpha   90.00
_cell.angle_beta   90.00
_cell.angle_gamma   90.00
#
_symmetry.space_group_name_H-M   'P 1'
#
loop_
_entity.id
_entity.type
_entity.pdbx_description
1 polymer ?
#
loop_
_entity_poly.entity_id
_entity_poly.type
_entity_poly.pdbx_seq_one_letter_code
_entity_poly.pdbx_strand_id
1 'polypeptide(L)'
;MDPILDGLNHAQREAVTSSGSILQVLAPPGSGKTKTLTARVAYLLSHHGYQPQDVICCTFTIKASREMRERLAKLIGGKSESRLILGTFHSICRRYLVKYGYLIGLRRGFGIADSDDTRAIIRRTIKRLKSSIEPKAAQGRISRHKAHGRSPEAVAAKAKAEEQEIVDIYRDYESALAASNLLDYDDLLLRCGDLLREHPQCVSNVQAVLVDEFQDTNIIQYELVNLFASKNRRITIVGDPDQSIYGFRSAEIANLKRMQRHYSNTTVVLLSDNYRSSASILNSAQEVIEQDTSRPAKALQATHSFGTLPVLRKLPTPGAEAKWMVLEIKRCEAMTGGLLRMSDFAVLLRSASLSTQIETAFGRAGIPYKMVGGRKFFDRTEVKILLNYMRVVSHTGHSDALLNIVNVPPRRIGDETIKQLTGGADKAKVPLWDFIKDVVRGRRSTEKKLQKAAEQGLCSLMKLIEASRQKLQDCEDASAPRVLIEFITERLSFQEYLIRAYPLDEDSRWANVKELMHQATEVAAFEEEEVDKEMDLPEIEGVEQQQAHAGEEALTRFLANVALATEITTKDEEQEGDQPKEKVTISTIHAAKGLEWPVVFVPAVYNGSIPHSRAEVVEEERRLLYVAMTRAQALLYLSLPIRQPRLGEGEDGSTTLTPFLPPKLVTNRFRLTGPPLHEKAVYSIADILRRPRPSLEDMYRGLALLPSTLDDRWTPEGEEDRTKFDGTSARDVDEPNPKRRRSDMHQGPGSTTYMSSAGYTMNNSTQFTVPTTVSSGFTSARDYITANPEPPVESTSKSKPPADVAVANKPSASSSTRKDGLTQASISNFFGGPGLQKREPVIASRAQPQPQPSRRYGQPAQSQYLTQSVPPALSSHRVQQRPLQPSRPTLEPTNPNGYTWMAAPSRPGPKPRMSVTQERTGNNVSAGTAGTGASEAKPETSTRGFQAVSTFHTTTMSMVQQAPRRTLGIRRSMNGWQDRMKRDGGGHVS
;
A
#
# COMPACT_ATOMS: atom_id res chain seq x y z
N MET A 1 16.60 28.00 23.54
CA MET A 1 15.16 28.02 23.19
C MET A 1 14.60 26.65 23.56
N ASP A 2 13.29 26.41 23.40
CA ASP A 2 12.75 25.06 23.51
C ASP A 2 13.17 24.24 22.27
N PRO A 3 13.97 23.17 22.42
CA PRO A 3 14.45 22.37 21.29
C PRO A 3 13.32 21.67 20.51
N ILE A 4 12.13 21.49 21.11
CA ILE A 4 10.96 20.89 20.43
C ILE A 4 10.41 21.83 19.35
N LEU A 5 10.53 23.14 19.56
CA LEU A 5 10.05 24.16 18.63
C LEU A 5 11.08 24.55 17.56
N ASP A 6 12.34 24.11 17.69
CA ASP A 6 13.41 24.58 16.83
C ASP A 6 13.37 24.01 15.39
N GLY A 7 13.67 24.90 14.44
CA GLY A 7 13.45 24.67 13.02
C GLY A 7 11.99 24.43 12.62
N LEU A 8 11.00 24.87 13.41
CA LEU A 8 9.60 25.02 12.98
C LEU A 8 9.32 26.45 12.51
N ASN A 9 8.51 26.60 11.45
CA ASN A 9 8.02 27.92 10.99
C ASN A 9 6.88 28.44 11.90
N HIS A 10 6.34 29.63 11.63
CA HIS A 10 5.28 30.24 12.45
C HIS A 10 4.04 29.33 12.60
N ALA A 11 3.44 28.89 11.48
CA ALA A 11 2.23 28.09 11.50
C ALA A 11 2.44 26.68 12.12
N GLN A 12 3.63 26.11 11.98
CA GLN A 12 4.02 24.86 12.64
C GLN A 12 4.18 25.06 14.16
N ARG A 13 4.83 26.16 14.61
CA ARG A 13 4.92 26.50 16.04
C ARG A 13 3.53 26.74 16.63
N GLU A 14 2.68 27.50 15.96
CA GLU A 14 1.29 27.77 16.34
C GLU A 14 0.47 26.47 16.46
N ALA A 15 0.57 25.55 15.48
CA ALA A 15 -0.06 24.24 15.57
C ALA A 15 0.48 23.40 16.75
N VAL A 16 1.79 23.44 17.02
CA VAL A 16 2.39 22.70 18.15
C VAL A 16 1.94 23.26 19.50
N THR A 17 2.07 24.57 19.72
CA THR A 17 1.80 25.22 21.01
C THR A 17 0.32 25.56 21.25
N SER A 18 -0.56 25.36 20.26
CA SER A 18 -1.99 25.68 20.37
C SER A 18 -2.64 25.04 21.60
N SER A 19 -3.18 25.90 22.46
CA SER A 19 -3.95 25.55 23.66
C SER A 19 -5.39 25.11 23.37
N GLY A 20 -5.84 25.17 22.11
CA GLY A 20 -7.16 24.74 21.70
C GLY A 20 -7.40 23.26 22.00
N SER A 21 -8.54 22.93 22.63
CA SER A 21 -8.86 21.54 22.96
C SER A 21 -9.09 20.72 21.69
N ILE A 22 -9.76 21.30 20.69
CA ILE A 22 -9.93 20.71 19.37
C ILE A 22 -9.11 21.52 18.37
N LEU A 23 -8.07 20.89 17.82
CA LEU A 23 -7.18 21.47 16.81
C LEU A 23 -7.32 20.70 15.49
N GLN A 24 -7.46 21.44 14.40
CA GLN A 24 -7.41 20.92 13.04
C GLN A 24 -6.24 21.57 12.28
N VAL A 25 -5.22 20.77 11.98
CA VAL A 25 -4.07 21.21 11.18
C VAL A 25 -4.29 20.79 9.73
N LEU A 26 -4.59 21.76 8.87
CA LEU A 26 -4.65 21.58 7.43
C LEU A 26 -3.22 21.57 6.88
N ALA A 27 -2.75 20.40 6.46
CA ALA A 27 -1.34 20.13 6.18
C ALA A 27 -1.13 19.54 4.77
N PRO A 28 -0.97 20.40 3.74
CA PRO A 28 -0.72 20.00 2.34
C PRO A 28 0.52 19.10 2.15
N PRO A 29 0.73 18.52 0.94
CA PRO A 29 1.93 17.73 0.66
C PRO A 29 3.21 18.53 0.97
N GLY A 30 4.22 17.89 1.55
CA GLY A 30 5.51 18.52 1.85
C GLY A 30 5.50 19.61 2.94
N SER A 31 4.37 19.85 3.62
CA SER A 31 4.21 20.96 4.58
C SER A 31 4.85 20.77 5.96
N GLY A 32 5.62 19.70 6.16
CA GLY A 32 6.14 19.32 7.48
C GLY A 32 5.09 18.68 8.39
N LYS A 33 3.96 18.20 7.85
CA LYS A 33 2.85 17.50 8.54
C LYS A 33 3.32 16.61 9.70
N THR A 34 4.11 15.57 9.41
CA THR A 34 4.59 14.60 10.39
C THR A 34 5.52 15.23 11.44
N LYS A 35 6.38 16.21 11.06
CA LYS A 35 7.25 16.93 12.00
C LYS A 35 6.41 17.73 13.00
N THR A 36 5.38 18.42 12.51
CA THR A 36 4.43 19.21 13.32
C THR A 36 3.70 18.32 14.32
N LEU A 37 3.25 17.14 13.87
CA LEU A 37 2.56 16.18 14.71
C LEU A 37 3.48 15.57 15.78
N THR A 38 4.70 15.15 15.44
CA THR A 38 5.67 14.64 16.43
C THR A 38 6.11 15.71 17.43
N ALA A 39 6.32 16.95 16.98
CA ALA A 39 6.64 18.06 17.87
C ALA A 39 5.48 18.37 18.82
N ARG A 40 4.21 18.26 18.37
CA ARG A 40 3.05 18.45 19.25
C ARG A 40 2.90 17.35 20.30
N VAL A 41 3.16 16.08 19.95
CA VAL A 41 3.20 15.01 20.96
C VAL A 41 4.30 15.29 21.99
N ALA A 42 5.53 15.60 21.55
CA ALA A 42 6.63 15.95 22.46
C ALA A 42 6.30 17.16 23.35
N TYR A 43 5.63 18.19 22.81
CA TYR A 43 5.19 19.37 23.56
C TYR A 43 4.09 19.05 24.58
N LEU A 44 3.12 18.20 24.24
CA LEU A 44 2.08 17.75 25.18
C LEU A 44 2.66 16.96 26.36
N LEU A 45 3.66 16.11 26.12
CA LEU A 45 4.32 15.35 27.19
C LEU A 45 5.18 16.28 28.07
N SER A 46 6.03 17.13 27.47
CA SER A 46 6.98 17.99 28.18
C SER A 46 6.37 19.22 28.87
N HIS A 47 5.47 19.94 28.21
CA HIS A 47 4.94 21.23 28.68
C HIS A 47 3.57 21.12 29.36
N HIS A 48 2.76 20.12 29.02
CA HIS A 48 1.50 19.83 29.73
C HIS A 48 1.62 18.70 30.76
N GLY A 49 2.79 18.05 30.87
CA GLY A 49 3.06 17.01 31.88
C GLY A 49 2.28 15.72 31.69
N TYR A 50 1.79 15.45 30.47
CA TYR A 50 1.01 14.24 30.18
C TYR A 50 1.91 13.00 30.17
N GLN A 51 1.39 11.88 30.70
CA GLN A 51 2.08 10.60 30.63
C GLN A 51 1.94 10.01 29.21
N PRO A 52 2.96 9.34 28.64
CA PRO A 52 2.88 8.76 27.29
C PRO A 52 1.71 7.79 27.11
N GLN A 53 1.45 6.97 28.13
CA GLN A 53 0.34 5.99 28.15
C GLN A 53 -1.06 6.61 28.10
N ASP A 54 -1.18 7.92 28.33
CA ASP A 54 -2.44 8.66 28.27
C ASP A 54 -2.63 9.44 26.95
N VAL A 55 -1.67 9.34 26.02
CA VAL A 55 -1.72 10.02 24.72
C VAL A 55 -1.86 8.99 23.61
N ILE A 56 -2.95 9.07 22.86
CA ILE A 56 -3.24 8.19 21.72
C ILE A 56 -2.83 8.87 20.42
N CYS A 57 -2.05 8.19 19.59
CA CYS A 57 -1.57 8.65 18.29
C CYS A 57 -1.97 7.66 17.19
N CYS A 58 -3.01 7.99 16.43
CA CYS A 58 -3.54 7.17 15.34
C CYS A 58 -2.89 7.54 13.99
N THR A 59 -2.35 6.55 13.28
CA THR A 59 -1.87 6.66 11.90
C THR A 59 -2.70 5.82 10.93
N PHE A 60 -2.59 6.09 9.62
CA PHE A 60 -3.23 5.28 8.59
C PHE A 60 -2.46 3.97 8.28
N THR A 61 -1.11 4.01 8.29
CA THR A 61 -0.26 2.85 7.98
C THR A 61 0.70 2.50 9.12
N ILE A 62 1.10 1.22 9.18
CA ILE A 62 2.08 0.72 10.15
C ILE A 62 3.45 1.40 9.95
N LYS A 63 3.85 1.64 8.69
CA LYS A 63 5.08 2.39 8.37
C LYS A 63 5.04 3.80 8.95
N ALA A 64 3.92 4.52 8.80
CA ALA A 64 3.78 5.86 9.37
C ALA A 64 3.88 5.86 10.92
N SER A 65 3.36 4.83 11.60
CA SER A 65 3.55 4.71 13.05
C SER A 65 5.00 4.38 13.44
N ARG A 66 5.71 3.52 12.71
CA ARG A 66 7.15 3.23 12.97
C ARG A 66 8.03 4.47 12.75
N GLU A 67 7.80 5.19 11.66
CA GLU A 67 8.50 6.44 11.36
C GLU A 67 8.19 7.55 12.39
N MET A 68 6.96 7.60 12.90
CA MET A 68 6.57 8.52 13.98
C MET A 68 7.26 8.16 15.30
N ARG A 69 7.33 6.85 15.63
CA ARG A 69 8.07 6.27 16.75
C ARG A 69 9.55 6.66 16.74
N GLU A 70 10.25 6.38 15.64
CA GLU A 70 11.67 6.72 15.47
C GLU A 70 11.97 8.23 15.60
N ARG A 71 11.02 9.08 15.18
CA ARG A 71 11.11 10.54 15.31
C ARG A 71 10.84 11.02 16.74
N LEU A 72 9.90 10.39 17.45
CA LEU A 72 9.58 10.71 18.84
C LEU A 72 10.69 10.26 19.80
N ALA A 73 11.25 9.06 19.63
CA ALA A 73 12.38 8.59 20.44
C ALA A 73 13.58 9.56 20.42
N LYS A 74 13.77 10.31 19.32
CA LYS A 74 14.80 11.36 19.16
C LYS A 74 14.43 12.72 19.79
N LEU A 75 13.16 12.94 20.14
CA LEU A 75 12.66 14.18 20.76
C LEU A 75 12.39 14.05 22.27
N ILE A 76 11.94 12.88 22.74
CA ILE A 76 11.57 12.62 24.15
C ILE A 76 12.39 11.50 24.82
N GLY A 77 13.28 10.83 24.09
CA GLY A 77 14.04 9.67 24.58
C GLY A 77 13.26 8.35 24.50
N GLY A 78 13.98 7.24 24.28
CA GLY A 78 13.38 5.92 24.01
C GLY A 78 12.36 5.45 25.05
N LYS A 79 12.75 5.42 26.34
CA LYS A 79 11.92 5.00 27.48
C LYS A 79 10.62 5.82 27.70
N SER A 80 10.41 6.92 26.96
CA SER A 80 9.16 7.69 26.98
C SER A 80 8.32 7.50 25.71
N GLU A 81 8.91 7.02 24.62
CA GLU A 81 8.19 6.76 23.36
C GLU A 81 7.55 5.37 23.37
N SER A 82 8.26 4.37 23.92
CA SER A 82 7.79 2.99 24.05
C SER A 82 6.37 2.87 24.63
N ARG A 83 6.12 3.59 25.73
CA ARG A 83 4.85 3.64 26.49
C ARG A 83 3.73 4.44 25.81
N LEU A 84 3.97 5.07 24.66
CA LEU A 84 2.96 5.84 23.92
C LEU A 84 1.94 4.90 23.24
N ILE A 85 0.65 5.27 23.25
CA ILE A 85 -0.38 4.51 22.49
C ILE A 85 -0.35 4.94 21.02
N LEU A 86 0.70 4.55 20.31
CA LEU A 86 0.96 4.86 18.90
C LEU A 86 0.70 3.65 17.99
N GLY A 87 -0.09 3.83 16.93
CA GLY A 87 -0.34 2.77 15.95
C GLY A 87 -1.47 3.08 14.97
N THR A 88 -1.88 2.10 14.18
CA THR A 88 -3.07 2.24 13.32
C THR A 88 -4.36 2.10 14.14
N PHE A 89 -5.47 2.64 13.62
CA PHE A 89 -6.80 2.44 14.23
C PHE A 89 -7.09 0.98 14.60
N HIS A 90 -6.85 0.03 13.69
CA HIS A 90 -7.06 -1.41 13.94
C HIS A 90 -6.14 -1.96 15.03
N SER A 91 -4.86 -1.55 15.04
CA SER A 91 -3.87 -1.95 16.06
C SER A 91 -4.29 -1.48 17.46
N ILE A 92 -4.73 -0.23 17.58
CA ILE A 92 -5.17 0.37 18.84
C ILE A 92 -6.49 -0.28 19.28
N CYS A 93 -7.47 -0.42 18.39
CA CYS A 93 -8.74 -1.09 18.71
C CYS A 93 -8.54 -2.53 19.17
N ARG A 94 -7.62 -3.30 18.55
CA ARG A 94 -7.23 -4.63 19.03
C ARG A 94 -6.67 -4.59 20.45
N ARG A 95 -5.78 -3.64 20.79
CA ARG A 95 -5.20 -3.47 22.14
C ARG A 95 -6.30 -3.33 23.20
N TYR A 96 -7.32 -2.51 22.92
CA TYR A 96 -8.50 -2.36 23.77
C TYR A 96 -9.38 -3.63 23.83
N LEU A 97 -9.65 -4.27 22.69
CA LEU A 97 -10.49 -5.47 22.64
C LEU A 97 -9.85 -6.69 23.32
N VAL A 98 -8.52 -6.82 23.33
CA VAL A 98 -7.83 -7.92 24.01
C VAL A 98 -7.93 -7.82 25.54
N LYS A 99 -7.76 -6.61 26.10
CA LYS A 99 -7.80 -6.41 27.57
C LYS A 99 -9.22 -6.22 28.13
N TYR A 100 -10.12 -5.57 27.37
CA TYR A 100 -11.45 -5.17 27.85
C TYR A 100 -12.64 -5.76 27.07
N GLY A 101 -12.42 -6.46 25.96
CA GLY A 101 -13.50 -6.97 25.10
C GLY A 101 -14.45 -7.98 25.77
N TYR A 102 -14.02 -8.59 26.88
CA TYR A 102 -14.85 -9.48 27.70
C TYR A 102 -16.08 -8.76 28.29
N LEU A 103 -16.02 -7.44 28.49
CA LEU A 103 -17.13 -6.62 29.00
C LEU A 103 -18.34 -6.64 28.06
N ILE A 104 -18.09 -6.61 26.74
CA ILE A 104 -19.11 -6.76 25.69
C ILE A 104 -19.30 -8.23 25.23
N GLY A 105 -18.90 -9.19 26.06
CA GLY A 105 -19.13 -10.62 25.83
C GLY A 105 -18.25 -11.27 24.76
N LEU A 106 -17.18 -10.61 24.26
CA LEU A 106 -16.23 -11.26 23.37
C LEU A 106 -15.44 -12.34 24.13
N ARG A 107 -15.34 -13.54 23.53
CA ARG A 107 -14.61 -14.66 24.14
C ARG A 107 -13.10 -14.44 24.00
N ARG A 108 -12.35 -14.87 25.03
CA ARG A 108 -10.87 -14.87 25.04
C ARG A 108 -10.32 -15.57 23.80
N GLY A 109 -9.20 -15.08 23.26
CA GLY A 109 -8.61 -15.61 22.04
C GLY A 109 -9.56 -15.49 20.85
N PHE A 110 -9.78 -14.26 20.36
CA PHE A 110 -10.41 -14.05 19.06
C PHE A 110 -9.35 -13.99 17.96
N GLY A 111 -9.59 -14.69 16.86
CA GLY A 111 -8.75 -14.58 15.66
C GLY A 111 -9.15 -13.38 14.81
N ILE A 112 -8.23 -12.93 13.94
CA ILE A 112 -8.52 -11.93 12.90
C ILE A 112 -8.71 -12.67 11.58
N ALA A 113 -9.90 -12.60 10.99
CA ALA A 113 -10.19 -13.17 9.68
C ALA A 113 -9.58 -12.30 8.57
N ASP A 114 -8.76 -12.89 7.70
CA ASP A 114 -8.17 -12.14 6.59
C ASP A 114 -9.10 -12.02 5.37
N SER A 115 -8.63 -11.34 4.32
CA SER A 115 -9.40 -11.09 3.10
C SER A 115 -9.77 -12.35 2.32
N ASP A 116 -9.02 -13.45 2.45
CA ASP A 116 -9.31 -14.75 1.86
C ASP A 116 -10.19 -15.61 2.77
N ASP A 117 -9.97 -15.60 4.10
CA ASP A 117 -10.86 -16.25 5.09
C ASP A 117 -12.29 -15.72 4.94
N THR A 118 -12.43 -14.39 4.95
CA THR A 118 -13.69 -13.67 4.71
C THR A 118 -14.35 -14.14 3.41
N ARG A 119 -13.58 -14.27 2.32
CA ARG A 119 -14.08 -14.69 1.01
C ARG A 119 -14.44 -16.18 0.97
N ALA A 120 -13.81 -17.01 1.80
CA ALA A 120 -14.13 -18.42 1.95
C ALA A 120 -15.43 -18.63 2.75
N ILE A 121 -15.63 -17.90 3.85
CA ILE A 121 -16.88 -17.87 4.62
C ILE A 121 -18.03 -17.37 3.73
N ILE A 122 -17.87 -16.19 3.09
CA ILE A 122 -18.89 -15.61 2.19
C ILE A 122 -19.23 -16.56 1.03
N ARG A 123 -18.24 -17.23 0.42
CA ARG A 123 -18.48 -18.24 -0.63
C ARG A 123 -19.29 -19.44 -0.11
N ARG A 124 -19.07 -19.90 1.12
CA ARG A 124 -19.87 -20.97 1.76
C ARG A 124 -21.30 -20.49 2.04
N THR A 125 -21.48 -19.28 2.55
CA THR A 125 -22.79 -18.65 2.77
C THR A 125 -23.59 -18.50 1.48
N ILE A 126 -23.01 -17.92 0.41
CA ILE A 126 -23.65 -17.78 -0.90
C ILE A 126 -24.09 -19.14 -1.45
N LYS A 127 -23.25 -20.18 -1.31
CA LYS A 127 -23.59 -21.56 -1.74
C LYS A 127 -24.74 -22.17 -0.92
N ARG A 128 -24.84 -21.86 0.38
CA ARG A 128 -25.94 -22.30 1.26
C ARG A 128 -27.26 -21.59 0.91
N LEU A 129 -27.23 -20.27 0.73
CA LEU A 129 -28.39 -19.44 0.43
C LEU A 129 -28.81 -19.49 -1.06
N LYS A 130 -27.96 -20.01 -1.94
CA LYS A 130 -28.15 -20.06 -3.42
C LYS A 130 -28.27 -18.68 -4.08
N SER A 131 -27.68 -17.65 -3.47
CA SER A 131 -27.65 -16.28 -3.98
C SER A 131 -26.91 -16.18 -5.33
N SER A 132 -27.28 -15.17 -6.12
CA SER A 132 -26.68 -14.85 -7.42
C SER A 132 -25.39 -14.00 -7.34
N ILE A 133 -25.08 -13.45 -6.16
CA ILE A 133 -24.05 -12.41 -5.98
C ILE A 133 -22.62 -13.01 -6.00
N GLU A 134 -21.67 -12.36 -6.68
CA GLU A 134 -20.26 -12.76 -6.64
C GLU A 134 -19.66 -12.58 -5.24
N PRO A 135 -18.92 -13.55 -4.66
CA PRO A 135 -18.33 -13.42 -3.32
C PRO A 135 -17.49 -12.15 -3.09
N LYS A 136 -16.78 -11.64 -4.11
CA LYS A 136 -16.01 -10.39 -4.00
C LYS A 136 -16.90 -9.15 -3.94
N ALA A 137 -18.01 -9.14 -4.69
CA ALA A 137 -18.99 -8.06 -4.65
C ALA A 137 -19.76 -8.06 -3.31
N ALA A 138 -20.11 -9.24 -2.78
CA ALA A 138 -20.68 -9.37 -1.44
C ALA A 138 -19.73 -8.86 -0.35
N GLN A 139 -18.45 -9.27 -0.38
CA GLN A 139 -17.40 -8.81 0.53
C GLN A 139 -17.28 -7.27 0.55
N GLY A 140 -17.22 -6.64 -0.64
CA GLY A 140 -17.14 -5.18 -0.75
C GLY A 140 -18.40 -4.44 -0.25
N ARG A 141 -19.60 -5.01 -0.47
CA ARG A 141 -20.85 -4.44 0.05
C ARG A 141 -20.92 -4.54 1.58
N ILE A 142 -20.60 -5.69 2.16
CA ILE A 142 -20.60 -5.90 3.62
C ILE A 142 -19.63 -4.94 4.31
N SER A 143 -18.38 -4.86 3.83
CA SER A 143 -17.38 -3.92 4.36
C SER A 143 -17.85 -2.45 4.25
N ARG A 144 -18.48 -2.06 3.13
CA ARG A 144 -19.11 -0.73 2.99
C ARG A 144 -20.22 -0.50 4.03
N HIS A 145 -21.05 -1.49 4.35
CA HIS A 145 -22.06 -1.36 5.41
C HIS A 145 -21.44 -1.25 6.81
N LYS A 146 -20.43 -2.07 7.13
CA LYS A 146 -19.69 -2.02 8.40
C LYS A 146 -18.99 -0.67 8.61
N ALA A 147 -18.28 -0.16 7.60
CA ALA A 147 -17.60 1.14 7.64
C ALA A 147 -18.54 2.37 7.84
N HIS A 148 -19.85 2.18 7.62
CA HIS A 148 -20.90 3.17 7.89
C HIS A 148 -21.76 2.84 9.13
N GLY A 149 -21.33 1.88 9.98
CA GLY A 149 -22.02 1.53 11.23
C GLY A 149 -23.36 0.83 11.09
N ARG A 150 -23.64 0.15 9.96
CA ARG A 150 -24.95 -0.45 9.69
C ARG A 150 -24.93 -1.96 9.94
N SER A 151 -25.59 -2.41 11.01
CA SER A 151 -25.84 -3.84 11.25
C SER A 151 -26.73 -4.46 10.15
N PRO A 152 -26.79 -5.80 10.02
CA PRO A 152 -27.69 -6.47 9.08
C PRO A 152 -29.16 -6.03 9.22
N GLU A 153 -29.62 -5.76 10.44
CA GLU A 153 -30.97 -5.31 10.78
C GLU A 153 -31.19 -3.84 10.38
N ALA A 154 -30.19 -2.99 10.60
CA ALA A 154 -30.23 -1.58 10.19
C ALA A 154 -30.19 -1.41 8.65
N VAL A 155 -29.60 -2.38 7.93
CA VAL A 155 -29.75 -2.49 6.46
C VAL A 155 -31.14 -3.04 6.11
N ALA A 156 -31.58 -4.14 6.72
CA ALA A 156 -32.89 -4.76 6.46
C ALA A 156 -34.06 -3.77 6.58
N ALA A 157 -34.06 -2.93 7.60
CA ALA A 157 -35.10 -1.91 7.85
C ALA A 157 -35.20 -0.82 6.75
N LYS A 158 -34.25 -0.78 5.81
CA LYS A 158 -34.21 0.17 4.68
C LYS A 158 -33.96 -0.52 3.33
N ALA A 159 -33.87 -1.85 3.32
CA ALA A 159 -33.51 -2.64 2.16
C ALA A 159 -34.62 -2.64 1.10
N LYS A 160 -34.23 -2.53 -0.17
CA LYS A 160 -35.09 -2.91 -1.30
C LYS A 160 -35.07 -4.44 -1.46
N ALA A 161 -36.01 -5.00 -2.23
CA ALA A 161 -36.05 -6.43 -2.50
C ALA A 161 -34.72 -6.99 -3.06
N GLU A 162 -34.02 -6.21 -3.90
CA GLU A 162 -32.70 -6.54 -4.46
C GLU A 162 -31.56 -6.50 -3.42
N GLU A 163 -31.76 -5.84 -2.28
CA GLU A 163 -30.79 -5.77 -1.17
C GLU A 163 -31.05 -6.85 -0.11
N GLN A 164 -32.19 -7.55 -0.16
CA GLN A 164 -32.49 -8.62 0.79
C GLN A 164 -31.49 -9.80 0.69
N GLU A 165 -31.05 -10.15 -0.52
CA GLU A 165 -29.99 -11.17 -0.71
C GLU A 165 -28.69 -10.80 0.05
N ILE A 166 -28.28 -9.52 0.06
CA ILE A 166 -27.05 -9.12 0.77
C ILE A 166 -27.25 -9.00 2.27
N VAL A 167 -28.46 -8.64 2.75
CA VAL A 167 -28.83 -8.69 4.18
C VAL A 167 -28.71 -10.11 4.73
N ASP A 168 -29.25 -11.10 4.02
CA ASP A 168 -29.25 -12.48 4.52
C ASP A 168 -27.86 -13.12 4.42
N ILE A 169 -27.05 -12.80 3.38
CA ILE A 169 -25.62 -13.16 3.35
C ILE A 169 -24.86 -12.52 4.52
N TYR A 170 -25.14 -11.24 4.84
CA TYR A 170 -24.45 -10.52 5.90
C TYR A 170 -24.77 -11.11 7.28
N ARG A 171 -26.05 -11.41 7.57
CA ARG A 171 -26.44 -12.07 8.84
C ARG A 171 -25.78 -13.45 9.00
N ASP A 172 -25.78 -14.27 7.94
CA ASP A 172 -25.13 -15.58 7.95
C ASP A 172 -23.59 -15.49 8.05
N TYR A 173 -22.98 -14.40 7.57
CA TYR A 173 -21.55 -14.12 7.68
C TYR A 173 -21.15 -13.74 9.11
N GLU A 174 -21.88 -12.80 9.74
CA GLU A 174 -21.67 -12.43 11.16
C GLU A 174 -21.81 -13.66 12.07
N SER A 175 -22.84 -14.47 11.86
CA SER A 175 -23.08 -15.70 12.61
C SER A 175 -21.92 -16.71 12.48
N ALA A 176 -21.33 -16.84 11.28
CA ALA A 176 -20.19 -17.73 11.04
C ALA A 176 -18.87 -17.22 11.65
N LEU A 177 -18.62 -15.91 11.61
CA LEU A 177 -17.49 -15.26 12.31
C LEU A 177 -17.61 -15.47 13.82
N ALA A 178 -18.76 -15.12 14.40
CA ALA A 178 -19.04 -15.23 15.83
C ALA A 178 -18.89 -16.67 16.33
N ALA A 179 -19.45 -17.65 15.60
CA ALA A 179 -19.30 -19.07 15.93
C ALA A 179 -17.82 -19.52 15.96
N SER A 180 -17.03 -19.11 14.97
CA SER A 180 -15.60 -19.45 14.84
C SER A 180 -14.67 -18.68 15.79
N ASN A 181 -15.21 -17.72 16.55
CA ASN A 181 -14.48 -16.73 17.36
C ASN A 181 -13.50 -15.88 16.55
N LEU A 182 -13.95 -15.41 15.38
CA LEU A 182 -13.19 -14.51 14.51
C LEU A 182 -13.86 -13.13 14.45
N LEU A 183 -13.04 -12.09 14.31
CA LEU A 183 -13.46 -10.74 13.91
C LEU A 183 -12.79 -10.41 12.57
N ASP A 184 -13.47 -9.73 11.66
CA ASP A 184 -12.80 -9.12 10.49
C ASP A 184 -12.21 -7.75 10.82
N TYR A 185 -11.56 -7.09 9.83
CA TYR A 185 -10.93 -5.79 10.04
C TYR A 185 -11.93 -4.68 10.42
N ASP A 186 -13.12 -4.69 9.86
CA ASP A 186 -14.13 -3.68 10.16
C ASP A 186 -14.78 -3.96 11.54
N ASP A 187 -14.88 -5.23 11.94
CA ASP A 187 -15.32 -5.62 13.29
C ASP A 187 -14.39 -5.11 14.40
N LEU A 188 -13.07 -5.11 14.18
CA LEU A 188 -12.13 -4.53 15.16
C LEU A 188 -12.49 -3.08 15.49
N LEU A 189 -12.96 -2.32 14.49
CA LEU A 189 -13.39 -0.94 14.67
C LEU A 189 -14.79 -0.85 15.30
N LEU A 190 -15.74 -1.65 14.80
CA LEU A 190 -17.12 -1.67 15.30
C LEU A 190 -17.18 -2.09 16.77
N ARG A 191 -16.62 -3.25 17.12
CA ARG A 191 -16.65 -3.79 18.50
C ARG A 191 -15.89 -2.90 19.48
N CYS A 192 -14.85 -2.20 19.04
CA CYS A 192 -14.19 -1.19 19.88
C CYS A 192 -15.08 0.04 20.07
N GLY A 193 -15.82 0.48 19.05
CA GLY A 193 -16.85 1.50 19.18
C GLY A 193 -17.95 1.09 20.16
N ASP A 194 -18.43 -0.16 20.08
CA ASP A 194 -19.44 -0.72 20.98
C ASP A 194 -18.93 -0.72 22.43
N LEU A 195 -17.74 -1.30 22.67
CA LEU A 195 -17.03 -1.29 23.95
C LEU A 195 -16.93 0.11 24.56
N LEU A 196 -16.53 1.13 23.79
CA LEU A 196 -16.34 2.49 24.32
C LEU A 196 -17.64 3.30 24.46
N ARG A 197 -18.73 2.89 23.79
CA ARG A 197 -20.08 3.45 24.02
C ARG A 197 -20.73 2.87 25.28
N GLU A 198 -20.51 1.59 25.57
CA GLU A 198 -21.07 0.90 26.74
C GLU A 198 -20.21 1.05 28.00
N HIS A 199 -18.88 1.04 27.85
CA HIS A 199 -17.90 1.13 28.93
C HIS A 199 -16.89 2.28 28.73
N PRO A 200 -17.33 3.56 28.73
CA PRO A 200 -16.46 4.72 28.52
C PRO A 200 -15.34 4.88 29.58
N GLN A 201 -15.47 4.21 30.74
CA GLN A 201 -14.42 4.15 31.76
C GLN A 201 -13.09 3.56 31.23
N CYS A 202 -13.15 2.69 30.21
CA CYS A 202 -11.96 2.06 29.61
C CYS A 202 -10.99 3.05 28.94
N VAL A 203 -11.43 4.28 28.66
CA VAL A 203 -10.59 5.38 28.11
C VAL A 203 -10.49 6.57 29.07
N SER A 204 -10.83 6.37 30.34
CA SER A 204 -10.86 7.45 31.34
C SER A 204 -9.47 7.99 31.74
N ASN A 205 -8.38 7.33 31.34
CA ASN A 205 -7.02 7.85 31.48
C ASN A 205 -6.65 8.85 30.36
N VAL A 206 -7.27 8.76 29.18
CA VAL A 206 -6.81 9.42 27.95
C VAL A 206 -6.85 10.95 28.06
N GLN A 207 -5.67 11.57 28.03
CA GLN A 207 -5.46 13.01 28.10
C GLN A 207 -5.57 13.70 26.74
N ALA A 208 -5.13 13.05 25.67
CA ALA A 208 -5.17 13.59 24.31
C ALA A 208 -5.24 12.50 23.23
N VAL A 209 -5.98 12.78 22.15
CA VAL A 209 -6.03 11.94 20.95
C VAL A 209 -5.50 12.75 19.76
N LEU A 210 -4.55 12.20 19.03
CA LEU A 210 -3.95 12.80 17.85
C LEU A 210 -4.09 11.85 16.65
N VAL A 211 -4.40 12.38 15.47
CA VAL A 211 -4.73 11.58 14.28
C VAL A 211 -4.08 12.17 13.03
N ASP A 212 -3.31 11.35 12.33
CA ASP A 212 -2.78 11.69 11.00
C ASP A 212 -3.65 11.14 9.86
N GLU A 213 -3.53 11.74 8.68
CA GLU A 213 -4.30 11.43 7.46
C GLU A 213 -5.83 11.48 7.64
N PHE A 214 -6.33 12.40 8.49
CA PHE A 214 -7.73 12.41 8.92
C PHE A 214 -8.76 12.50 7.77
N GLN A 215 -8.38 13.00 6.59
CA GLN A 215 -9.23 13.00 5.39
C GLN A 215 -9.62 11.59 4.90
N ASP A 216 -8.80 10.57 5.19
CA ASP A 216 -9.00 9.19 4.73
C ASP A 216 -9.71 8.31 5.78
N THR A 217 -10.30 8.92 6.80
CA THR A 217 -11.08 8.23 7.84
C THR A 217 -12.50 7.89 7.35
N ASN A 218 -13.03 6.72 7.74
CA ASN A 218 -14.44 6.37 7.58
C ASN A 218 -15.31 6.90 8.75
N ILE A 219 -16.61 6.60 8.76
CA ILE A 219 -17.54 7.09 9.80
C ILE A 219 -17.19 6.50 11.19
N ILE A 220 -16.91 5.20 11.26
CA ILE A 220 -16.59 4.53 12.53
C ILE A 220 -15.24 4.99 13.10
N GLN A 221 -14.25 5.26 12.25
CA GLN A 221 -12.98 5.86 12.67
C GLN A 221 -13.18 7.28 13.21
N TYR A 222 -14.05 8.08 12.59
CA TYR A 222 -14.47 9.37 13.15
C TYR A 222 -15.13 9.19 14.53
N GLU A 223 -16.10 8.28 14.68
CA GLU A 223 -16.73 8.00 15.98
C GLU A 223 -15.71 7.58 17.04
N LEU A 224 -14.81 6.66 16.72
CA LEU A 224 -13.74 6.20 17.62
C LEU A 224 -12.86 7.35 18.14
N VAL A 225 -12.48 8.31 17.30
CA VAL A 225 -11.71 9.50 17.74
C VAL A 225 -12.47 10.32 18.79
N ASN A 226 -13.79 10.44 18.66
CA ASN A 226 -14.63 11.12 19.64
C ASN A 226 -14.80 10.29 20.93
N LEU A 227 -14.86 8.96 20.82
CA LEU A 227 -14.98 8.03 21.95
C LEU A 227 -13.69 7.96 22.78
N PHE A 228 -12.52 7.79 22.14
CA PHE A 228 -11.22 7.84 22.80
C PHE A 228 -10.99 9.16 23.55
N ALA A 229 -11.48 10.29 23.01
CA ALA A 229 -11.37 11.61 23.61
C ALA A 229 -12.54 11.98 24.55
N SER A 230 -13.46 11.05 24.86
CA SER A 230 -14.77 11.35 25.47
C SER A 230 -14.70 12.14 26.78
N LYS A 231 -13.74 11.82 27.66
CA LYS A 231 -13.53 12.47 28.96
C LYS A 231 -12.95 13.88 28.81
N ASN A 232 -11.76 14.02 28.23
CA ASN A 232 -10.99 15.28 28.24
C ASN A 232 -11.18 16.15 26.99
N ARG A 233 -11.83 15.64 25.94
CA ARG A 233 -12.18 16.34 24.69
C ARG A 233 -11.00 17.11 24.06
N ARG A 234 -9.81 16.53 24.15
CA ARG A 234 -8.57 17.06 23.57
C ARG A 234 -8.21 16.25 22.33
N ILE A 235 -8.51 16.79 21.16
CA ILE A 235 -8.34 16.13 19.86
C ILE A 235 -7.44 17.01 18.98
N THR A 236 -6.43 16.42 18.35
CA THR A 236 -5.71 17.05 17.23
C THR A 236 -5.84 16.21 15.99
N ILE A 237 -6.58 16.69 15.00
CA ILE A 237 -6.65 16.08 13.67
C ILE A 237 -5.67 16.77 12.73
N VAL A 238 -4.96 15.99 11.93
CA VAL A 238 -4.02 16.46 10.92
C VAL A 238 -4.36 15.80 9.59
N GLY A 239 -4.45 16.58 8.52
CA GLY A 239 -4.83 16.05 7.23
C GLY A 239 -5.02 17.10 6.14
N ASP A 240 -5.40 16.63 4.96
CA ASP A 240 -5.55 17.42 3.75
C ASP A 240 -6.59 16.82 2.79
N PRO A 241 -7.72 17.50 2.52
CA PRO A 241 -8.74 16.99 1.61
C PRO A 241 -8.22 16.76 0.18
N ASP A 242 -7.18 17.47 -0.26
CA ASP A 242 -6.59 17.30 -1.60
C ASP A 242 -5.89 15.94 -1.76
N GLN A 243 -5.52 15.28 -0.64
CA GLN A 243 -4.82 14.00 -0.62
C GLN A 243 -5.73 12.82 -0.26
N SER A 244 -7.05 13.02 -0.19
CA SER A 244 -8.01 11.94 0.07
C SER A 244 -8.18 11.05 -1.16
N ILE A 245 -7.76 9.79 -1.05
CA ILE A 245 -7.66 8.82 -2.15
C ILE A 245 -8.06 7.39 -1.74
N TYR A 246 -8.76 7.23 -0.62
CA TYR A 246 -9.31 5.95 -0.16
C TYR A 246 -10.84 5.98 -0.04
N GLY A 247 -11.54 6.74 -0.87
CA GLY A 247 -13.01 6.74 -0.96
C GLY A 247 -13.55 5.35 -1.33
N PHE A 248 -12.80 4.59 -2.13
CA PHE A 248 -13.06 3.17 -2.39
C PHE A 248 -12.97 2.25 -1.15
N ARG A 249 -12.41 2.74 -0.02
CA ARG A 249 -12.41 2.09 1.31
C ARG A 249 -13.43 2.73 2.27
N SER A 250 -14.41 3.46 1.75
CA SER A 250 -15.42 4.23 2.51
C SER A 250 -14.85 5.38 3.35
N ALA A 251 -13.73 5.99 2.95
CA ALA A 251 -13.26 7.24 3.54
C ALA A 251 -14.23 8.39 3.22
N GLU A 252 -14.48 9.28 4.19
CA GLU A 252 -15.31 10.47 4.02
C GLU A 252 -14.54 11.76 4.28
N ILE A 253 -14.21 12.51 3.21
CA ILE A 253 -13.69 13.90 3.30
C ILE A 253 -14.63 14.79 4.15
N ALA A 254 -15.92 14.46 4.19
CA ALA A 254 -16.91 15.10 5.04
C ALA A 254 -16.53 15.09 6.53
N ASN A 255 -15.71 14.14 7.02
CA ASN A 255 -15.23 14.10 8.40
C ASN A 255 -14.53 15.39 8.84
N LEU A 256 -13.74 16.03 7.96
CA LEU A 256 -13.10 17.32 8.25
C LEU A 256 -14.13 18.43 8.56
N LYS A 257 -15.24 18.46 7.83
CA LYS A 257 -16.35 19.41 8.04
C LYS A 257 -17.29 18.95 9.18
N ARG A 258 -17.37 17.65 9.43
CA ARG A 258 -18.13 17.03 10.55
C ARG A 258 -17.50 17.39 11.89
N MET A 259 -16.17 17.37 11.99
CA MET A 259 -15.39 17.79 13.17
C MET A 259 -15.72 19.23 13.58
N GLN A 260 -15.64 20.18 12.64
CA GLN A 260 -15.92 21.61 12.85
C GLN A 260 -17.37 21.88 13.29
N ARG A 261 -18.33 21.06 12.81
CA ARG A 261 -19.75 21.15 13.21
C ARG A 261 -20.01 20.54 14.58
N HIS A 262 -19.30 19.47 14.94
CA HIS A 262 -19.44 18.80 16.24
C HIS A 262 -18.80 19.62 17.37
N TYR A 263 -17.66 20.25 17.09
CA TYR A 263 -16.94 21.13 18.00
C TYR A 263 -16.79 22.53 17.39
N SER A 264 -17.72 23.42 17.71
CA SER A 264 -17.72 24.82 17.27
C SER A 264 -16.50 25.62 17.76
N ASN A 265 -15.77 25.12 18.76
CA ASN A 265 -14.52 25.69 19.26
C ASN A 265 -13.25 25.11 18.58
N THR A 266 -13.38 24.46 17.42
CA THR A 266 -12.25 23.94 16.64
C THR A 266 -11.34 25.08 16.19
N THR A 267 -10.09 25.08 16.68
CA THR A 267 -9.02 25.93 16.14
C THR A 267 -8.53 25.32 14.83
N VAL A 268 -8.43 26.10 13.76
CA VAL A 268 -7.93 25.64 12.46
C VAL A 268 -6.64 26.36 12.12
N VAL A 269 -5.55 25.61 11.90
CA VAL A 269 -4.25 26.13 11.48
C VAL A 269 -3.90 25.58 10.10
N LEU A 270 -3.44 26.44 9.19
CA LEU A 270 -3.05 26.07 7.82
C LEU A 270 -1.53 26.13 7.66
N LEU A 271 -0.92 25.05 7.19
CA LEU A 271 0.50 25.02 6.84
C LEU A 271 0.66 25.41 5.35
N SER A 272 1.13 26.63 5.09
CA SER A 272 1.28 27.20 3.72
C SER A 272 2.52 26.71 2.97
N ASP A 273 3.59 26.34 3.68
CA ASP A 273 4.93 26.25 3.12
C ASP A 273 5.26 24.80 2.74
N ASN A 274 5.66 24.54 1.50
CA ASN A 274 6.13 23.24 1.02
C ASN A 274 7.67 23.18 1.02
N TYR A 275 8.21 22.21 1.78
CA TYR A 275 9.65 21.97 1.95
C TYR A 275 10.16 20.77 1.13
N ARG A 276 9.34 20.20 0.24
CA ARG A 276 9.62 18.95 -0.50
C ARG A 276 9.98 19.20 -1.95
N SER A 277 9.15 19.96 -2.67
CA SER A 277 9.11 19.99 -4.13
C SER A 277 9.62 21.32 -4.68
N SER A 278 10.19 21.29 -5.90
CA SER A 278 10.46 22.50 -6.67
C SER A 278 9.19 23.32 -6.93
N ALA A 279 9.32 24.64 -7.12
CA ALA A 279 8.15 25.46 -7.40
C ALA A 279 7.50 25.11 -8.76
N SER A 280 8.26 24.60 -9.74
CA SER A 280 7.69 24.12 -11.01
C SER A 280 6.72 22.96 -10.80
N ILE A 281 7.13 21.91 -10.06
CA ILE A 281 6.31 20.74 -9.73
C ILE A 281 5.07 21.18 -8.93
N LEU A 282 5.28 22.07 -7.94
CA LEU A 282 4.23 22.55 -7.06
C LEU A 282 3.13 23.32 -7.81
N ASN A 283 3.53 24.27 -8.67
CA ASN A 283 2.62 25.05 -9.50
C ASN A 283 1.83 24.15 -10.48
N SER A 284 2.51 23.20 -11.14
CA SER A 284 1.86 22.26 -12.06
C SER A 284 0.85 21.36 -11.35
N ALA A 285 1.16 20.89 -10.13
CA ALA A 285 0.23 20.12 -9.32
C ALA A 285 -0.94 20.97 -8.81
N GLN A 286 -0.69 22.22 -8.43
CA GLN A 286 -1.73 23.14 -7.97
C GLN A 286 -2.78 23.42 -9.07
N GLU A 287 -2.37 23.70 -10.31
CA GLU A 287 -3.30 23.87 -11.44
C GLU A 287 -4.09 22.59 -11.80
N VAL A 288 -3.61 21.40 -11.41
CA VAL A 288 -4.35 20.13 -11.58
C VAL A 288 -5.44 19.95 -10.54
N ILE A 289 -5.21 20.36 -9.28
CA ILE A 289 -6.17 20.22 -8.18
C ILE A 289 -7.14 21.40 -8.03
N GLU A 290 -6.77 22.61 -8.45
CA GLU A 290 -7.67 23.79 -8.45
C GLU A 290 -8.85 23.66 -9.42
N GLN A 291 -8.83 22.65 -10.29
CA GLN A 291 -9.98 22.24 -11.11
C GLN A 291 -11.06 21.48 -10.30
N ASP A 292 -10.83 21.10 -9.04
CA ASP A 292 -11.86 20.60 -8.11
C ASP A 292 -12.55 21.79 -7.41
N THR A 293 -13.77 22.12 -7.84
CA THR A 293 -14.55 23.24 -7.29
C THR A 293 -15.15 22.96 -5.90
N SER A 294 -15.08 21.71 -5.40
CA SER A 294 -15.54 21.35 -4.04
C SER A 294 -14.49 21.60 -2.94
N ARG A 295 -13.26 21.88 -3.37
CA ARG A 295 -12.04 22.08 -2.57
C ARG A 295 -12.12 23.35 -1.69
N PRO A 296 -11.62 23.33 -0.44
CA PRO A 296 -11.39 24.56 0.31
C PRO A 296 -10.24 25.37 -0.31
N ALA A 297 -10.44 26.67 -0.51
CA ALA A 297 -9.43 27.55 -1.07
C ALA A 297 -8.19 27.64 -0.15
N LYS A 298 -7.08 27.03 -0.58
CA LYS A 298 -5.76 27.10 0.07
C LYS A 298 -4.65 27.17 -0.98
N ALA A 299 -3.72 28.09 -0.77
CA ALA A 299 -2.50 28.22 -1.56
C ALA A 299 -1.37 27.35 -0.95
N LEU A 300 -0.35 27.03 -1.76
CA LEU A 300 0.80 26.24 -1.34
C LEU A 300 2.08 26.92 -1.87
N GLN A 301 2.95 27.37 -0.97
CA GLN A 301 4.13 28.18 -1.31
C GLN A 301 5.39 27.31 -1.29
N ALA A 302 6.15 27.27 -2.38
CA ALA A 302 7.42 26.55 -2.42
C ALA A 302 8.49 27.30 -1.63
N THR A 303 9.19 26.63 -0.72
CA THR A 303 10.42 27.19 -0.12
C THR A 303 11.68 26.91 -0.95
N HIS A 304 11.54 26.10 -1.99
CA HIS A 304 12.61 25.69 -2.91
C HIS A 304 12.67 26.56 -4.16
N SER A 305 13.79 26.48 -4.87
CA SER A 305 13.96 27.11 -6.18
C SER A 305 12.91 26.62 -7.21
N PHE A 306 12.78 27.35 -8.32
CA PHE A 306 11.81 26.99 -9.37
C PHE A 306 12.09 25.60 -9.97
N GLY A 307 13.36 25.21 -10.10
CA GLY A 307 13.76 23.93 -10.70
C GLY A 307 13.44 23.83 -12.19
N THR A 308 13.54 22.61 -12.75
CA THR A 308 13.13 22.33 -14.14
C THR A 308 11.62 22.13 -14.24
N LEU A 309 11.00 22.54 -15.34
CA LEU A 309 9.59 22.20 -15.62
C LEU A 309 9.39 20.67 -15.70
N PRO A 310 8.29 20.12 -15.17
CA PRO A 310 7.90 18.72 -15.38
C PRO A 310 7.81 18.33 -16.86
N VAL A 311 7.96 17.04 -17.15
CA VAL A 311 7.90 16.49 -18.51
C VAL A 311 6.57 15.77 -18.72
N LEU A 312 5.98 15.91 -19.92
CA LEU A 312 4.84 15.11 -20.40
C LEU A 312 5.23 14.46 -21.74
N ARG A 313 5.65 13.19 -21.71
CA ARG A 313 6.21 12.48 -22.86
C ARG A 313 5.17 11.65 -23.59
N LYS A 314 4.95 11.93 -24.87
CA LYS A 314 4.24 11.03 -25.80
C LYS A 314 5.21 10.00 -26.35
N LEU A 315 4.82 8.72 -26.36
CA LEU A 315 5.63 7.61 -26.85
C LEU A 315 4.76 6.61 -27.63
N PRO A 316 5.29 5.85 -28.60
CA PRO A 316 4.44 5.16 -29.58
C PRO A 316 3.65 3.96 -28.98
N THR A 317 4.21 3.26 -28.00
CA THR A 317 3.61 2.08 -27.34
C THR A 317 4.03 1.99 -25.86
N PRO A 318 3.36 1.19 -25.01
CA PRO A 318 3.78 0.99 -23.62
C PRO A 318 5.16 0.30 -23.49
N GLY A 319 5.55 -0.50 -24.49
CA GLY A 319 6.90 -1.06 -24.58
C GLY A 319 7.97 -0.01 -24.90
N ALA A 320 7.63 1.05 -25.65
CA ALA A 320 8.49 2.21 -25.83
C ALA A 320 8.51 3.10 -24.59
N GLU A 321 7.38 3.24 -23.87
CA GLU A 321 7.29 3.91 -22.56
C GLU A 321 8.24 3.29 -21.53
N ALA A 322 8.25 1.96 -21.42
CA ALA A 322 9.19 1.24 -20.55
C ALA A 322 10.66 1.40 -20.99
N LYS A 323 10.96 1.37 -22.30
CA LYS A 323 12.32 1.60 -22.84
C LYS A 323 12.81 3.04 -22.62
N TRP A 324 11.93 4.04 -22.72
CA TRP A 324 12.28 5.44 -22.47
C TRP A 324 12.62 5.68 -20.99
N MET A 325 11.84 5.12 -20.05
CA MET A 325 12.16 5.23 -18.61
C MET A 325 13.54 4.63 -18.29
N VAL A 326 13.92 3.49 -18.89
CA VAL A 326 15.28 2.92 -18.77
C VAL A 326 16.36 3.92 -19.21
N LEU A 327 16.17 4.56 -20.36
CA LEU A 327 17.14 5.51 -20.92
C LEU A 327 17.22 6.79 -20.09
N GLU A 328 16.08 7.35 -19.67
CA GLU A 328 16.03 8.59 -18.90
C GLU A 328 16.57 8.42 -17.48
N ILE A 329 16.38 7.26 -16.83
CA ILE A 329 17.02 6.93 -15.55
C ILE A 329 18.55 6.95 -15.70
N LYS A 330 19.10 6.20 -16.67
CA LYS A 330 20.56 6.16 -16.93
C LYS A 330 21.11 7.53 -17.32
N ARG A 331 20.37 8.32 -18.10
CA ARG A 331 20.73 9.71 -18.44
C ARG A 331 20.78 10.61 -17.21
N CYS A 332 19.81 10.51 -16.30
CA CYS A 332 19.77 11.29 -15.07
C CYS A 332 20.91 10.94 -14.10
N GLU A 333 21.18 9.64 -13.90
CA GLU A 333 22.29 9.16 -13.07
C GLU A 333 23.64 9.68 -13.58
N ALA A 334 23.94 9.43 -14.87
CA ALA A 334 25.23 9.78 -15.47
C ALA A 334 25.43 11.30 -15.63
N MET A 335 24.44 12.05 -16.13
CA MET A 335 24.58 13.51 -16.34
C MET A 335 24.62 14.31 -15.02
N THR A 336 24.17 13.74 -13.90
CA THR A 336 24.26 14.40 -12.59
C THR A 336 25.50 13.97 -11.78
N GLY A 337 26.43 13.22 -12.39
CA GLY A 337 27.69 12.83 -11.73
C GLY A 337 27.49 12.00 -10.46
N GLY A 338 26.47 11.14 -10.42
CA GLY A 338 26.14 10.32 -9.25
C GLY A 338 25.39 11.05 -8.12
N LEU A 339 25.01 12.33 -8.31
CA LEU A 339 24.12 13.06 -7.39
C LEU A 339 22.75 12.39 -7.26
N LEU A 340 22.25 11.80 -8.35
CA LEU A 340 21.07 10.92 -8.40
C LEU A 340 21.53 9.48 -8.59
N ARG A 341 20.95 8.57 -7.80
CA ARG A 341 21.31 7.14 -7.75
C ARG A 341 20.09 6.25 -7.95
N MET A 342 20.27 4.96 -8.22
CA MET A 342 19.14 4.02 -8.44
C MET A 342 18.06 4.06 -7.33
N SER A 343 18.46 4.32 -6.09
CA SER A 343 17.57 4.45 -4.92
C SER A 343 16.66 5.70 -4.95
N ASP A 344 17.00 6.72 -5.75
CA ASP A 344 16.33 8.03 -5.82
C ASP A 344 15.19 8.10 -6.86
N PHE A 345 15.03 7.05 -7.67
CA PHE A 345 14.01 6.97 -8.71
C PHE A 345 12.79 6.15 -8.26
N ALA A 346 11.59 6.68 -8.52
CA ALA A 346 10.34 5.96 -8.35
C ALA A 346 9.45 5.96 -9.61
N VAL A 347 8.72 4.87 -9.81
CA VAL A 347 7.71 4.69 -10.86
C VAL A 347 6.35 4.43 -10.22
N LEU A 348 5.40 5.34 -10.40
CA LEU A 348 4.12 5.35 -9.70
C LEU A 348 2.96 5.01 -10.65
N LEU A 349 2.39 3.83 -10.47
CA LEU A 349 1.40 3.23 -11.36
C LEU A 349 -0.03 3.43 -10.85
N ARG A 350 -0.99 3.66 -11.76
CA ARG A 350 -2.43 3.61 -11.40
C ARG A 350 -2.87 2.20 -10.99
N SER A 351 -2.33 1.18 -11.66
CA SER A 351 -2.63 -0.24 -11.44
C SER A 351 -1.34 -1.06 -11.45
N ALA A 352 -1.25 -2.05 -10.55
CA ALA A 352 -0.14 -2.99 -10.53
C ALA A 352 -0.01 -3.78 -11.85
N SER A 353 -1.10 -3.94 -12.62
CA SER A 353 -1.06 -4.60 -13.94
C SER A 353 -0.23 -3.88 -15.01
N LEU A 354 0.21 -2.65 -14.74
CA LEU A 354 1.10 -1.89 -15.63
C LEU A 354 2.59 -2.19 -15.38
N SER A 355 2.94 -2.82 -14.25
CA SER A 355 4.34 -3.07 -13.86
C SER A 355 5.08 -4.02 -14.81
N THR A 356 4.40 -5.07 -15.30
CA THR A 356 5.04 -6.20 -16.01
C THR A 356 5.90 -5.79 -17.21
N GLN A 357 5.52 -4.77 -17.98
CA GLN A 357 6.33 -4.30 -19.12
C GLN A 357 7.55 -3.49 -18.67
N ILE A 358 7.43 -2.79 -17.54
CA ILE A 358 8.47 -1.96 -16.92
C ILE A 358 9.49 -2.88 -16.22
N GLU A 359 9.02 -3.85 -15.43
CA GLU A 359 9.82 -4.92 -14.84
C GLU A 359 10.61 -5.70 -15.90
N THR A 360 9.98 -6.03 -17.04
CA THR A 360 10.64 -6.67 -18.18
C THR A 360 11.72 -5.79 -18.81
N ALA A 361 11.46 -4.49 -18.99
CA ALA A 361 12.44 -3.56 -19.55
C ALA A 361 13.62 -3.32 -18.59
N PHE A 362 13.34 -3.18 -17.29
CA PHE A 362 14.36 -2.99 -16.25
C PHE A 362 15.25 -4.22 -16.13
N GLY A 363 14.67 -5.42 -16.07
CA GLY A 363 15.41 -6.68 -16.06
C GLY A 363 16.33 -6.86 -17.28
N ARG A 364 15.81 -6.60 -18.49
CA ARG A 364 16.62 -6.62 -19.73
C ARG A 364 17.72 -5.56 -19.76
N ALA A 365 17.54 -4.43 -19.07
CA ALA A 365 18.50 -3.33 -19.02
C ALA A 365 19.50 -3.41 -17.86
N GLY A 366 19.42 -4.45 -17.03
CA GLY A 366 20.23 -4.61 -15.82
C GLY A 366 19.90 -3.63 -14.69
N ILE A 367 18.74 -2.96 -14.72
CA ILE A 367 18.33 -2.01 -13.67
C ILE A 367 17.72 -2.80 -12.50
N PRO A 368 18.32 -2.75 -11.29
CA PRO A 368 17.74 -3.38 -10.11
C PRO A 368 16.53 -2.58 -9.60
N TYR A 369 15.45 -3.27 -9.24
CA TYR A 369 14.21 -2.65 -8.80
C TYR A 369 13.57 -3.37 -7.60
N LYS A 370 12.63 -2.69 -6.93
CA LYS A 370 11.80 -3.25 -5.84
C LYS A 370 10.34 -2.87 -6.00
N MET A 371 9.45 -3.84 -5.78
CA MET A 371 7.99 -3.70 -5.93
C MET A 371 7.29 -3.39 -4.60
N VAL A 372 7.06 -2.11 -4.33
CA VAL A 372 6.35 -1.63 -3.15
C VAL A 372 4.84 -1.84 -3.36
N GLY A 373 4.32 -2.94 -2.80
CA GLY A 373 2.95 -3.42 -2.99
C GLY A 373 2.80 -4.60 -3.95
N GLY A 374 3.86 -5.38 -4.19
CA GLY A 374 3.81 -6.64 -4.94
C GLY A 374 3.08 -7.78 -4.20
N ARG A 375 3.25 -9.02 -4.66
CA ARG A 375 2.77 -10.21 -3.91
C ARG A 375 3.42 -10.23 -2.53
N LYS A 376 2.62 -10.24 -1.46
CA LYS A 376 3.12 -10.11 -0.09
C LYS A 376 3.95 -11.32 0.31
N PHE A 377 4.92 -11.13 1.19
CA PHE A 377 5.71 -12.21 1.79
C PHE A 377 4.79 -13.28 2.44
N PHE A 378 3.80 -12.84 3.22
CA PHE A 378 2.82 -13.73 3.87
C PHE A 378 1.79 -14.38 2.92
N ASP A 379 1.72 -13.96 1.64
CA ASP A 379 0.91 -14.62 0.61
C ASP A 379 1.67 -15.77 -0.10
N ARG A 380 2.98 -15.94 0.16
CA ARG A 380 3.79 -17.04 -0.41
C ARG A 380 3.31 -18.39 0.15
N THR A 381 3.25 -19.43 -0.69
CA THR A 381 2.55 -20.69 -0.37
C THR A 381 3.06 -21.36 0.91
N GLU A 382 4.37 -21.54 1.01
CA GLU A 382 5.04 -22.17 2.15
C GLU A 382 4.87 -21.37 3.45
N VAL A 383 4.99 -20.04 3.39
CA VAL A 383 4.74 -19.13 4.51
C VAL A 383 3.27 -19.25 4.95
N LYS A 384 2.33 -19.21 4.00
CA LYS A 384 0.88 -19.31 4.26
C LYS A 384 0.49 -20.67 4.82
N ILE A 385 1.14 -21.77 4.44
CA ILE A 385 0.93 -23.10 5.06
C ILE A 385 1.28 -23.04 6.56
N LEU A 386 2.48 -22.58 6.90
CA LEU A 386 2.92 -22.47 8.30
C LEU A 386 2.03 -21.52 9.11
N LEU A 387 1.64 -20.37 8.55
CA LEU A 387 0.70 -19.46 9.19
C LEU A 387 -0.67 -20.09 9.46
N ASN A 388 -1.19 -20.96 8.59
CA ASN A 388 -2.44 -21.69 8.87
C ASN A 388 -2.27 -22.69 10.02
N TYR A 389 -1.12 -23.39 10.15
CA TYR A 389 -0.83 -24.21 11.33
C TYR A 389 -0.84 -23.35 12.61
N MET A 390 -0.13 -22.23 12.59
CA MET A 390 -0.05 -21.29 13.72
C MET A 390 -1.43 -20.74 14.11
N ARG A 391 -2.28 -20.40 13.12
CA ARG A 391 -3.68 -19.98 13.35
C ARG A 391 -4.52 -21.06 14.04
N VAL A 392 -4.36 -22.33 13.68
CA VAL A 392 -5.12 -23.45 14.29
C VAL A 392 -4.58 -23.85 15.67
N VAL A 393 -3.25 -23.76 15.86
CA VAL A 393 -2.62 -23.95 17.19
C VAL A 393 -3.08 -22.86 18.14
N SER A 394 -3.11 -21.59 17.70
CA SER A 394 -3.67 -20.46 18.44
C SER A 394 -5.18 -20.64 18.70
N HIS A 395 -5.98 -20.85 17.65
CA HIS A 395 -7.45 -20.92 17.73
C HIS A 395 -7.99 -22.14 16.97
N THR A 396 -8.28 -23.22 17.71
CA THR A 396 -8.79 -24.48 17.14
C THR A 396 -10.16 -24.35 16.44
N GLY A 397 -10.95 -23.33 16.76
CA GLY A 397 -12.21 -23.02 16.09
C GLY A 397 -12.07 -22.53 14.64
N HIS A 398 -10.87 -22.14 14.21
CA HIS A 398 -10.59 -21.53 12.91
C HIS A 398 -10.68 -22.54 11.75
N SER A 399 -11.91 -22.84 11.34
CA SER A 399 -12.22 -23.97 10.46
C SER A 399 -11.60 -23.84 9.06
N ASP A 400 -11.52 -22.64 8.48
CA ASP A 400 -10.87 -22.42 7.18
C ASP A 400 -9.36 -22.68 7.22
N ALA A 401 -8.66 -22.25 8.28
CA ALA A 401 -7.24 -22.53 8.46
C ALA A 401 -6.98 -24.03 8.65
N LEU A 402 -7.87 -24.74 9.36
CA LEU A 402 -7.81 -26.20 9.49
C LEU A 402 -8.04 -26.92 8.15
N LEU A 403 -8.97 -26.44 7.33
CA LEU A 403 -9.20 -26.95 5.97
C LEU A 403 -8.00 -26.75 5.05
N ASN A 404 -7.25 -25.64 5.19
CA ASN A 404 -6.04 -25.38 4.41
C ASN A 404 -4.89 -26.35 4.74
N ILE A 405 -4.76 -26.81 5.99
CA ILE A 405 -3.65 -27.68 6.44
C ILE A 405 -3.97 -29.18 6.48
N VAL A 406 -5.26 -29.57 6.44
CA VAL A 406 -5.69 -30.94 6.75
C VAL A 406 -4.93 -32.02 5.94
N ASN A 407 -4.71 -31.75 4.65
CA ASN A 407 -4.00 -32.62 3.71
C ASN A 407 -2.73 -31.96 3.13
N VAL A 408 -2.10 -31.02 3.85
CA VAL A 408 -0.85 -30.35 3.44
C VAL A 408 0.14 -30.33 4.62
N PRO A 409 1.23 -31.13 4.63
CA PRO A 409 1.64 -32.16 3.66
C PRO A 409 0.57 -33.28 3.46
N PRO A 410 0.63 -34.06 2.37
CA PRO A 410 -0.42 -35.02 2.01
C PRO A 410 -0.56 -36.19 3.01
N ARG A 411 -1.75 -36.30 3.62
CA ARG A 411 -2.11 -37.31 4.64
C ARG A 411 -3.08 -38.38 4.14
N ARG A 412 -3.25 -38.50 2.81
CA ARG A 412 -4.24 -39.37 2.14
C ARG A 412 -5.69 -39.03 2.52
N ILE A 413 -5.97 -37.77 2.84
CA ILE A 413 -7.31 -37.26 3.14
C ILE A 413 -7.87 -36.58 1.89
N GLY A 414 -8.86 -37.19 1.24
CA GLY A 414 -9.46 -36.66 0.00
C GLY A 414 -10.66 -35.75 0.23
N ASP A 415 -11.01 -34.95 -0.79
CA ASP A 415 -12.12 -33.98 -0.78
C ASP A 415 -13.45 -34.55 -0.27
N GLU A 416 -13.76 -35.81 -0.58
CA GLU A 416 -14.99 -36.48 -0.14
C GLU A 416 -15.00 -36.72 1.37
N THR A 417 -13.85 -37.02 1.98
CA THR A 417 -13.68 -37.06 3.45
C THR A 417 -13.82 -35.66 4.05
N ILE A 418 -13.24 -34.65 3.42
CA ILE A 418 -13.33 -33.25 3.89
C ILE A 418 -14.79 -32.76 3.89
N LYS A 419 -15.55 -33.07 2.83
CA LYS A 419 -17.00 -32.78 2.76
C LYS A 419 -17.79 -33.48 3.87
N GLN A 420 -17.50 -34.75 4.15
CA GLN A 420 -18.19 -35.53 5.19
C GLN A 420 -17.89 -35.00 6.60
N LEU A 421 -16.64 -34.61 6.88
CA LEU A 421 -16.26 -33.97 8.14
C LEU A 421 -16.94 -32.59 8.30
N THR A 422 -16.93 -31.77 7.25
CA THR A 422 -17.55 -30.43 7.26
C THR A 422 -19.06 -30.51 7.45
N GLY A 423 -19.75 -31.34 6.63
CA GLY A 423 -21.20 -31.53 6.73
C GLY A 423 -21.63 -32.21 8.04
N GLY A 424 -20.78 -33.05 8.62
CA GLY A 424 -20.98 -33.63 9.95
C GLY A 424 -20.89 -32.57 11.06
N ALA A 425 -19.88 -31.70 11.01
CA ALA A 425 -19.73 -30.58 11.93
C ALA A 425 -20.90 -29.58 11.83
N ASP A 426 -21.28 -29.19 10.61
CA ASP A 426 -22.43 -28.31 10.33
C ASP A 426 -23.74 -28.89 10.93
N LYS A 427 -24.03 -30.18 10.70
CA LYS A 427 -25.21 -30.87 11.25
C LYS A 427 -25.16 -30.97 12.77
N ALA A 428 -23.99 -31.18 13.34
CA ALA A 428 -23.78 -31.28 14.79
C ALA A 428 -23.73 -29.91 15.49
N LYS A 429 -23.64 -28.80 14.75
CA LYS A 429 -23.44 -27.43 15.25
C LYS A 429 -22.23 -27.28 16.19
N VAL A 430 -21.14 -28.01 15.90
CA VAL A 430 -19.86 -27.91 16.63
C VAL A 430 -18.74 -27.46 15.70
N PRO A 431 -17.64 -26.84 16.20
CA PRO A 431 -16.48 -26.51 15.38
C PRO A 431 -15.89 -27.74 14.68
N LEU A 432 -15.33 -27.53 13.48
CA LEU A 432 -14.76 -28.61 12.66
C LEU A 432 -13.66 -29.39 13.40
N TRP A 433 -12.84 -28.71 14.19
CA TRP A 433 -11.83 -29.34 15.04
C TRP A 433 -12.43 -30.30 16.07
N ASP A 434 -13.46 -29.87 16.81
CA ASP A 434 -14.09 -30.69 17.84
C ASP A 434 -14.83 -31.88 17.23
N PHE A 435 -15.43 -31.71 16.04
CA PHE A 435 -15.98 -32.82 15.27
C PHE A 435 -14.90 -33.84 14.87
N ILE A 436 -13.76 -33.38 14.32
CA ILE A 436 -12.63 -34.25 13.96
C ILE A 436 -12.08 -34.97 15.20
N LYS A 437 -11.92 -34.25 16.31
CA LYS A 437 -11.44 -34.78 17.60
C LYS A 437 -12.41 -35.82 18.17
N ASP A 438 -13.72 -35.63 18.02
CA ASP A 438 -14.72 -36.63 18.39
C ASP A 438 -14.70 -37.87 17.49
N VAL A 439 -14.56 -37.70 16.17
CA VAL A 439 -14.45 -38.82 15.22
C VAL A 439 -13.18 -39.64 15.45
N VAL A 440 -12.03 -38.99 15.61
CA VAL A 440 -10.74 -39.63 15.90
C VAL A 440 -10.75 -40.37 17.25
N ARG A 441 -11.47 -39.84 18.25
CA ARG A 441 -11.63 -40.47 19.57
C ARG A 441 -12.81 -41.45 19.64
N GLY A 442 -13.46 -41.78 18.51
CA GLY A 442 -14.57 -42.72 18.43
C GLY A 442 -15.87 -42.27 19.10
N ARG A 443 -15.98 -41.00 19.50
CA ARG A 443 -17.15 -40.41 20.20
C ARG A 443 -18.28 -40.02 19.24
N ARG A 444 -17.98 -39.88 17.94
CA ARG A 444 -18.95 -39.68 16.84
C ARG A 444 -18.56 -40.52 15.64
N SER A 445 -19.55 -40.89 14.81
CA SER A 445 -19.31 -41.46 13.48
C SER A 445 -19.63 -40.43 12.40
N THR A 446 -18.87 -40.46 11.31
CA THR A 446 -19.28 -39.89 10.02
C THR A 446 -20.36 -40.75 9.35
N GLU A 447 -21.09 -40.18 8.38
CA GLU A 447 -22.19 -40.86 7.66
C GLU A 447 -21.73 -42.08 6.85
N LYS A 448 -20.48 -42.05 6.38
CA LYS A 448 -19.77 -43.19 5.80
C LYS A 448 -18.54 -43.47 6.67
N LYS A 449 -18.17 -44.73 6.85
CA LYS A 449 -16.95 -45.10 7.57
C LYS A 449 -15.72 -44.58 6.80
N LEU A 450 -14.79 -43.96 7.51
CA LEU A 450 -13.57 -43.44 6.91
C LEU A 450 -12.63 -44.58 6.49
N GLN A 451 -11.72 -44.29 5.56
CA GLN A 451 -10.64 -45.22 5.23
C GLN A 451 -9.58 -45.18 6.33
N LYS A 452 -9.06 -46.34 6.75
CA LYS A 452 -8.02 -46.45 7.80
C LYS A 452 -6.82 -45.51 7.59
N ALA A 453 -6.43 -45.27 6.34
CA ALA A 453 -5.34 -44.33 6.01
C ALA A 453 -5.70 -42.86 6.31
N ALA A 454 -6.95 -42.45 6.07
CA ALA A 454 -7.44 -41.12 6.41
C ALA A 454 -7.66 -40.97 7.93
N GLU A 455 -8.13 -42.03 8.61
CA GLU A 455 -8.20 -42.09 10.09
C GLU A 455 -6.80 -41.88 10.70
N GLN A 456 -5.79 -42.62 10.21
CA GLN A 456 -4.38 -42.45 10.61
C GLN A 456 -3.82 -41.06 10.30
N GLY A 457 -4.19 -40.48 9.15
CA GLY A 457 -3.82 -39.11 8.77
C GLY A 457 -4.39 -38.06 9.73
N LEU A 458 -5.68 -38.19 10.10
CA LEU A 458 -6.33 -37.32 11.09
C LEU A 458 -5.74 -37.52 12.49
N CYS A 459 -5.42 -38.75 12.90
CA CYS A 459 -4.71 -39.03 14.15
C CYS A 459 -3.33 -38.34 14.21
N SER A 460 -2.58 -38.35 13.10
CA SER A 460 -1.27 -37.68 13.00
C SER A 460 -1.41 -36.16 13.14
N LEU A 461 -2.35 -35.55 12.40
CA LEU A 461 -2.64 -34.12 12.49
C LEU A 461 -3.13 -33.69 13.88
N MET A 462 -4.01 -34.50 14.51
CA MET A 462 -4.51 -34.23 15.86
C MET A 462 -3.37 -34.22 16.87
N LYS A 463 -2.48 -35.25 16.84
CA LYS A 463 -1.31 -35.32 17.73
C LYS A 463 -0.35 -34.14 17.53
N LEU A 464 -0.12 -33.72 16.28
CA LEU A 464 0.73 -32.56 15.99
C LEU A 464 0.17 -31.27 16.62
N ILE A 465 -1.11 -31.00 16.43
CA ILE A 465 -1.76 -29.78 16.95
C ILE A 465 -1.89 -29.83 18.48
N GLU A 466 -2.26 -30.98 19.06
CA GLU A 466 -2.32 -31.13 20.53
C GLU A 466 -0.92 -30.97 21.18
N ALA A 467 0.13 -31.53 20.58
CA ALA A 467 1.51 -31.33 21.06
C ALA A 467 2.04 -29.90 20.85
N SER A 468 1.67 -29.24 19.74
CA SER A 468 2.01 -27.83 19.50
C SER A 468 1.30 -26.90 20.48
N ARG A 469 0.05 -27.21 20.85
CA ARG A 469 -0.69 -26.49 21.89
C ARG A 469 -0.13 -26.70 23.29
N GLN A 470 0.40 -27.89 23.59
CA GLN A 470 1.16 -28.08 24.83
C GLN A 470 2.40 -27.19 24.83
N LYS A 471 3.23 -27.25 23.77
CA LYS A 471 4.44 -26.42 23.68
C LYS A 471 4.17 -24.91 23.78
N LEU A 472 3.01 -24.43 23.31
CA LEU A 472 2.53 -23.05 23.48
C LEU A 472 2.19 -22.69 24.93
N GLN A 473 1.73 -23.65 25.73
CA GLN A 473 1.48 -23.51 27.17
C GLN A 473 2.75 -23.73 28.00
N ASP A 474 3.76 -24.40 27.43
CA ASP A 474 5.09 -24.55 28.04
C ASP A 474 6.00 -23.31 27.80
N CYS A 475 5.58 -22.34 26.97
CA CYS A 475 6.31 -21.09 26.72
C CYS A 475 5.76 -19.95 27.59
N GLU A 476 6.51 -19.54 28.62
CA GLU A 476 6.20 -18.43 29.51
C GLU A 476 6.64 -17.06 28.94
N ASP A 477 7.15 -17.03 27.71
CA ASP A 477 7.94 -15.94 27.14
C ASP A 477 7.54 -15.53 25.70
N ALA A 478 8.19 -14.48 25.18
CA ALA A 478 7.95 -13.94 23.84
C ALA A 478 8.38 -14.86 22.68
N SER A 479 9.27 -15.85 22.90
CA SER A 479 9.81 -16.69 21.82
C SER A 479 8.82 -17.72 21.25
N ALA A 480 7.66 -17.91 21.88
CA ALA A 480 6.64 -18.88 21.49
C ALA A 480 6.34 -18.96 19.97
N PRO A 481 6.24 -17.85 19.19
CA PRO A 481 6.03 -17.93 17.75
C PRO A 481 7.18 -18.63 17.01
N ARG A 482 8.44 -18.32 17.35
CA ARG A 482 9.63 -18.96 16.78
C ARG A 482 9.68 -20.45 17.17
N VAL A 483 9.56 -20.73 18.46
CA VAL A 483 9.66 -22.07 19.07
C VAL A 483 8.61 -23.04 18.52
N LEU A 484 7.45 -22.52 18.10
CA LEU A 484 6.41 -23.27 17.38
C LEU A 484 6.69 -23.44 15.90
N ILE A 485 7.16 -22.42 15.16
CA ILE A 485 7.50 -22.57 13.74
C ILE A 485 8.58 -23.64 13.56
N GLU A 486 9.63 -23.57 14.37
CA GLU A 486 10.73 -24.54 14.42
C GLU A 486 10.17 -25.96 14.65
N PHE A 487 9.46 -26.18 15.76
CA PHE A 487 8.83 -27.47 16.11
C PHE A 487 7.87 -28.00 15.02
N ILE A 488 7.06 -27.14 14.40
CA ILE A 488 6.13 -27.55 13.35
C ILE A 488 6.87 -27.92 12.07
N THR A 489 7.94 -27.19 11.70
CA THR A 489 8.75 -27.54 10.52
C THR A 489 9.52 -28.85 10.70
N GLU A 490 10.08 -29.10 11.88
CA GLU A 490 10.70 -30.39 12.25
C GLU A 490 9.69 -31.54 12.19
N ARG A 491 8.56 -31.41 12.91
CA ARG A 491 7.55 -32.49 13.05
C ARG A 491 6.81 -32.81 11.74
N LEU A 492 6.88 -31.95 10.75
CA LEU A 492 6.32 -32.16 9.40
C LEU A 492 7.35 -32.66 8.37
N SER A 493 8.63 -32.74 8.72
CA SER A 493 9.74 -32.81 7.74
C SER A 493 9.56 -31.76 6.62
N PHE A 494 9.27 -30.51 7.00
CA PHE A 494 8.71 -29.53 6.04
C PHE A 494 9.65 -29.21 4.87
N GLN A 495 10.97 -29.25 5.09
CA GLN A 495 11.96 -29.13 4.01
C GLN A 495 11.87 -30.29 3.01
N GLU A 496 11.77 -31.54 3.45
CA GLU A 496 11.58 -32.72 2.58
C GLU A 496 10.28 -32.64 1.78
N TYR A 497 9.21 -32.11 2.40
CA TYR A 497 7.94 -31.84 1.71
C TYR A 497 8.11 -30.79 0.62
N LEU A 498 8.84 -29.70 0.87
CA LEU A 498 9.09 -28.65 -0.13
C LEU A 498 9.94 -29.18 -1.29
N ILE A 499 11.02 -29.91 -1.03
CA ILE A 499 11.85 -30.60 -2.05
C ILE A 499 10.96 -31.47 -2.95
N ARG A 500 10.10 -32.30 -2.33
CA ARG A 500 9.22 -33.22 -3.08
C ARG A 500 8.09 -32.53 -3.84
N ALA A 501 7.61 -31.38 -3.38
CA ALA A 501 6.48 -30.66 -3.98
C ALA A 501 6.91 -29.59 -5.01
N TYR A 502 8.11 -29.02 -4.86
CA TYR A 502 8.61 -27.87 -5.64
C TYR A 502 10.11 -28.01 -6.02
N PRO A 503 10.53 -29.10 -6.70
CA PRO A 503 11.94 -29.48 -6.94
C PRO A 503 12.72 -28.55 -7.90
N LEU A 504 12.19 -27.37 -8.24
CA LEU A 504 12.82 -26.35 -9.09
C LEU A 504 13.01 -25.01 -8.36
N ASP A 505 12.60 -24.91 -7.10
CA ASP A 505 12.40 -23.66 -6.36
C ASP A 505 12.61 -23.86 -4.84
N GLU A 506 13.33 -24.92 -4.44
CA GLU A 506 13.41 -25.35 -3.03
C GLU A 506 14.24 -24.40 -2.15
N ASP A 507 15.42 -23.95 -2.59
CA ASP A 507 16.27 -23.01 -1.84
C ASP A 507 15.55 -21.69 -1.58
N SER A 508 14.85 -21.18 -2.61
CA SER A 508 14.01 -19.98 -2.58
C SER A 508 12.88 -20.11 -1.55
N ARG A 509 12.17 -21.24 -1.53
CA ARG A 509 11.10 -21.49 -0.55
C ARG A 509 11.62 -21.74 0.86
N TRP A 510 12.75 -22.43 1.01
CA TRP A 510 13.35 -22.67 2.31
C TRP A 510 13.94 -21.40 2.91
N ALA A 511 14.51 -20.51 2.10
CA ALA A 511 14.85 -19.15 2.51
C ALA A 511 13.63 -18.37 3.01
N ASN A 512 12.45 -18.50 2.38
CA ASN A 512 11.21 -17.88 2.86
C ASN A 512 10.75 -18.42 4.23
N VAL A 513 11.02 -19.69 4.54
CA VAL A 513 10.74 -20.27 5.86
C VAL A 513 11.73 -19.78 6.91
N LYS A 514 13.03 -19.70 6.58
CA LYS A 514 14.05 -19.11 7.46
C LYS A 514 13.78 -17.64 7.75
N GLU A 515 13.34 -16.88 6.75
CA GLU A 515 12.93 -15.48 6.90
C GLU A 515 11.71 -15.34 7.83
N LEU A 516 10.74 -16.25 7.76
CA LEU A 516 9.62 -16.27 8.71
C LEU A 516 10.09 -16.56 10.16
N MET A 517 11.07 -17.44 10.33
CA MET A 517 11.70 -17.71 11.65
C MET A 517 12.51 -16.49 12.14
N HIS A 518 13.19 -15.78 11.24
CA HIS A 518 13.93 -14.55 11.56
C HIS A 518 12.98 -13.43 11.98
N GLN A 519 11.89 -13.17 11.24
CA GLN A 519 10.85 -12.22 11.63
C GLN A 519 10.16 -12.59 12.95
N ALA A 520 9.93 -13.87 13.22
CA ALA A 520 9.44 -14.34 14.52
C ALA A 520 10.46 -14.12 15.65
N THR A 521 11.76 -14.17 15.34
CA THR A 521 12.84 -13.86 16.28
C THR A 521 12.97 -12.35 16.51
N GLU A 522 12.87 -11.50 15.47
CA GLU A 522 12.84 -10.05 15.64
C GLU A 522 11.71 -9.62 16.58
N VAL A 523 10.50 -10.15 16.37
CA VAL A 523 9.33 -9.80 17.19
C VAL A 523 9.55 -10.16 18.66
N ALA A 524 10.21 -11.28 18.96
CA ALA A 524 10.56 -11.65 20.34
C ALA A 524 11.72 -10.82 20.90
N ALA A 525 12.77 -10.55 20.11
CA ALA A 525 13.93 -9.76 20.55
C ALA A 525 13.56 -8.29 20.81
N PHE A 526 12.60 -7.72 20.07
CA PHE A 526 11.99 -6.42 20.36
C PHE A 526 11.12 -6.42 21.63
N GLU A 527 10.84 -7.58 22.24
CA GLU A 527 10.07 -7.72 23.48
C GLU A 527 10.98 -7.98 24.71
N GLU A 528 12.19 -8.55 24.53
CA GLU A 528 13.16 -8.82 25.62
C GLU A 528 13.89 -7.57 26.18
N GLU A 529 14.13 -6.51 25.39
CA GLU A 529 14.80 -5.27 25.87
C GLU A 529 13.83 -4.34 26.65
N GLU A 530 13.48 -4.70 27.89
CA GLU A 530 12.58 -3.96 28.81
C GLU A 530 11.10 -3.76 28.37
N VAL A 531 10.73 -4.10 27.13
CA VAL A 531 9.42 -3.75 26.52
C VAL A 531 8.20 -4.47 27.11
N ASP A 532 8.40 -5.53 27.91
CA ASP A 532 7.36 -6.42 28.47
C ASP A 532 6.31 -5.74 29.40
N LYS A 533 6.44 -4.42 29.63
CA LYS A 533 5.46 -3.57 30.35
C LYS A 533 4.97 -2.35 29.57
N GLU A 534 5.40 -2.17 28.32
CA GLU A 534 5.25 -0.90 27.60
C GLU A 534 4.17 -0.94 26.50
N MET A 535 3.84 -2.14 26.00
CA MET A 535 2.75 -2.34 25.02
C MET A 535 1.38 -2.67 25.63
N ASP A 536 1.26 -2.76 26.96
CA ASP A 536 -0.03 -2.97 27.65
C ASP A 536 -0.76 -1.65 27.94
N LEU A 537 -2.10 -1.68 28.01
CA LEU A 537 -2.85 -0.49 28.40
C LEU A 537 -2.61 -0.21 29.89
N PRO A 538 -2.53 1.06 30.31
CA PRO A 538 -2.41 1.36 31.74
C PRO A 538 -3.60 0.80 32.51
N GLU A 539 -3.34 0.30 33.72
CA GLU A 539 -4.40 -0.13 34.64
C GLU A 539 -5.30 1.06 34.97
N ILE A 540 -6.62 0.82 34.98
CA ILE A 540 -7.64 1.84 35.23
C ILE A 540 -8.38 1.45 36.50
N GLU A 541 -8.44 2.35 37.47
CA GLU A 541 -9.13 2.14 38.74
C GLU A 541 -10.58 1.69 38.52
N GLY A 542 -10.93 0.51 39.06
CA GLY A 542 -12.27 -0.07 38.92
C GLY A 542 -12.55 -0.79 37.60
N VAL A 543 -11.55 -1.01 36.73
CA VAL A 543 -11.69 -1.84 35.51
C VAL A 543 -10.60 -2.90 35.49
N GLU A 544 -10.98 -4.14 35.80
CA GLU A 544 -10.07 -5.30 35.68
C GLU A 544 -9.61 -5.48 34.22
N GLN A 545 -8.33 -5.74 34.01
CA GLN A 545 -7.81 -6.13 32.70
C GLN A 545 -7.74 -7.65 32.57
N GLN A 546 -8.11 -8.15 31.39
CA GLN A 546 -7.97 -9.56 31.09
C GLN A 546 -6.50 -9.94 30.87
N GLN A 547 -5.94 -10.70 31.82
CA GLN A 547 -4.67 -11.40 31.65
C GLN A 547 -4.85 -12.67 30.80
N ALA A 548 -3.82 -12.99 30.01
CA ALA A 548 -3.71 -14.16 29.14
C ALA A 548 -2.37 -14.88 29.39
N HIS A 549 -2.22 -16.11 28.89
CA HIS A 549 -0.93 -16.80 28.95
C HIS A 549 0.10 -16.11 28.06
N ALA A 550 1.33 -15.89 28.53
CA ALA A 550 2.35 -15.12 27.82
C ALA A 550 2.58 -15.65 26.39
N GLY A 551 2.86 -16.94 26.23
CA GLY A 551 2.99 -17.57 24.91
C GLY A 551 1.73 -17.48 24.03
N GLU A 552 0.52 -17.60 24.60
CA GLU A 552 -0.73 -17.43 23.83
C GLU A 552 -0.93 -15.97 23.38
N GLU A 553 -0.55 -14.98 24.20
CA GLU A 553 -0.61 -13.57 23.80
C GLU A 553 0.45 -13.27 22.74
N ALA A 554 1.71 -13.70 22.91
CA ALA A 554 2.79 -13.55 21.94
C ALA A 554 2.44 -14.15 20.57
N LEU A 555 1.88 -15.37 20.55
CA LEU A 555 1.38 -16.00 19.32
C LEU A 555 0.22 -15.20 18.69
N THR A 556 -0.75 -14.76 19.50
CA THR A 556 -1.91 -13.99 19.01
C THR A 556 -1.53 -12.57 18.59
N ARG A 557 -0.43 -12.02 19.13
CA ARG A 557 0.20 -10.74 18.75
C ARG A 557 0.97 -10.89 17.45
N PHE A 558 1.80 -11.92 17.30
CA PHE A 558 2.49 -12.26 16.04
C PHE A 558 1.51 -12.48 14.89
N LEU A 559 0.48 -13.33 15.07
CA LEU A 559 -0.53 -13.60 14.03
C LEU A 559 -1.33 -12.36 13.65
N ALA A 560 -1.66 -11.50 14.63
CA ALA A 560 -2.32 -10.23 14.35
C ALA A 560 -1.40 -9.22 13.65
N ASN A 561 -0.12 -9.17 14.02
CA ASN A 561 0.89 -8.35 13.34
C ASN A 561 1.06 -8.81 11.88
N VAL A 562 1.13 -10.11 11.62
CA VAL A 562 1.16 -10.69 10.25
C VAL A 562 -0.11 -10.35 9.46
N ALA A 563 -1.29 -10.44 10.08
CA ALA A 563 -2.55 -10.06 9.43
C ALA A 563 -2.60 -8.55 9.10
N LEU A 564 -2.19 -7.70 10.04
CA LEU A 564 -2.20 -6.24 9.88
C LEU A 564 -1.07 -5.73 8.96
N ALA A 565 0.06 -6.44 8.87
CA ALA A 565 1.23 -6.15 8.02
C ALA A 565 0.96 -6.42 6.52
N THR A 566 -0.08 -5.77 6.00
CA THR A 566 -0.49 -5.85 4.59
C THR A 566 0.33 -4.95 3.66
N GLU A 567 1.15 -4.03 4.20
CA GLU A 567 1.89 -3.03 3.44
C GLU A 567 3.32 -2.78 4.00
N ILE A 568 4.31 -2.98 3.13
CA ILE A 568 5.67 -2.37 3.18
C ILE A 568 6.54 -2.75 4.40
N THR A 569 7.02 -3.99 4.45
CA THR A 569 8.31 -4.31 5.07
C THR A 569 9.44 -3.94 4.10
N THR A 570 10.06 -2.77 4.26
CA THR A 570 11.31 -2.41 3.55
C THR A 570 12.56 -2.84 4.34
N LYS A 571 12.49 -3.99 5.04
CA LYS A 571 13.62 -4.67 5.70
C LYS A 571 14.25 -5.76 4.82
N ASP A 572 13.73 -5.98 3.61
CA ASP A 572 14.37 -6.83 2.61
C ASP A 572 15.82 -6.33 2.37
N GLU A 573 16.80 -7.21 2.59
CA GLU A 573 18.24 -7.05 2.28
C GLU A 573 19.17 -6.37 3.30
N GLU A 574 18.96 -6.56 4.60
CA GLU A 574 20.08 -6.60 5.57
C GLU A 574 20.62 -8.04 5.71
N GLN A 575 21.27 -8.55 4.65
CA GLN A 575 22.11 -9.75 4.75
C GLN A 575 23.53 -9.35 5.16
N GLU A 576 24.05 -9.94 6.24
CA GLU A 576 25.41 -9.68 6.73
C GLU A 576 26.47 -10.00 5.66
N GLY A 577 27.07 -8.96 5.06
CA GLY A 577 28.30 -9.07 4.26
C GLY A 577 28.31 -8.35 2.91
N ASP A 578 27.14 -7.97 2.35
CA ASP A 578 27.06 -7.29 1.06
C ASP A 578 26.43 -5.89 1.22
N GLN A 579 26.85 -4.91 0.42
CA GLN A 579 26.31 -3.54 0.56
C GLN A 579 24.86 -3.48 0.06
N PRO A 580 23.98 -2.69 0.71
CA PRO A 580 22.56 -2.61 0.34
C PRO A 580 22.42 -2.08 -1.09
N LYS A 581 22.08 -2.98 -2.00
CA LYS A 581 22.02 -2.71 -3.45
C LYS A 581 21.01 -1.61 -3.72
N GLU A 582 21.43 -0.54 -4.39
CA GLU A 582 20.54 0.57 -4.71
C GLU A 582 19.52 0.15 -5.78
N LYS A 583 18.22 0.38 -5.53
CA LYS A 583 17.13 -0.10 -6.41
C LYS A 583 16.07 0.94 -6.70
N VAL A 584 15.65 0.99 -7.97
CA VAL A 584 14.50 1.79 -8.43
C VAL A 584 13.23 1.30 -7.78
N THR A 585 12.40 2.21 -7.27
CA THR A 585 11.17 1.86 -6.56
C THR A 585 9.96 1.86 -7.49
N ILE A 586 9.36 0.70 -7.76
CA ILE A 586 8.08 0.62 -8.49
C ILE A 586 6.95 0.47 -7.46
N SER A 587 5.90 1.28 -7.56
CA SER A 587 4.75 1.23 -6.65
C SER A 587 3.43 1.63 -7.31
N THR A 588 2.32 1.45 -6.61
CA THR A 588 1.06 2.11 -7.00
C THR A 588 0.96 3.49 -6.35
N ILE A 589 0.24 4.43 -6.98
CA ILE A 589 0.08 5.79 -6.44
C ILE A 589 -0.50 5.78 -5.01
N HIS A 590 -1.41 4.84 -4.72
CA HIS A 590 -1.98 4.65 -3.38
C HIS A 590 -0.91 4.21 -2.36
N ALA A 591 -0.11 3.20 -2.67
CA ALA A 591 0.96 2.71 -1.79
C ALA A 591 2.14 3.69 -1.66
N ALA A 592 2.23 4.67 -2.56
CA ALA A 592 3.19 5.77 -2.50
C ALA A 592 2.73 6.97 -1.65
N LYS A 593 1.53 6.94 -1.07
CA LYS A 593 1.07 7.98 -0.12
C LYS A 593 2.02 8.07 1.07
N GLY A 594 2.19 9.28 1.62
CA GLY A 594 3.19 9.59 2.66
C GLY A 594 4.61 9.76 2.12
N LEU A 595 5.06 8.84 1.26
CA LEU A 595 6.42 8.80 0.70
C LEU A 595 6.77 10.01 -0.20
N GLU A 596 8.04 10.09 -0.59
CA GLU A 596 8.65 11.08 -1.50
C GLU A 596 9.97 10.56 -2.10
N TRP A 597 10.34 11.06 -3.29
CA TRP A 597 11.58 10.71 -4.00
C TRP A 597 12.13 11.91 -4.78
N PRO A 598 13.46 11.98 -5.01
CA PRO A 598 14.08 12.97 -5.91
C PRO A 598 13.49 12.99 -7.32
N VAL A 599 13.28 11.81 -7.91
CA VAL A 599 12.76 11.64 -9.28
C VAL A 599 11.55 10.72 -9.30
N VAL A 600 10.46 11.17 -9.91
CA VAL A 600 9.22 10.38 -10.06
C VAL A 600 8.79 10.29 -11.52
N PHE A 601 8.56 9.07 -11.98
CA PHE A 601 7.86 8.74 -13.22
C PHE A 601 6.41 8.33 -12.92
N VAL A 602 5.47 8.88 -13.69
CA VAL A 602 4.05 8.50 -13.70
C VAL A 602 3.69 8.12 -15.14
N PRO A 603 3.79 6.84 -15.51
CA PRO A 603 3.42 6.38 -16.85
C PRO A 603 1.90 6.22 -16.99
N ALA A 604 1.44 5.96 -18.22
CA ALA A 604 0.04 5.69 -18.54
C ALA A 604 -0.94 6.82 -18.15
N VAL A 605 -0.55 8.09 -18.32
CA VAL A 605 -1.37 9.28 -18.02
C VAL A 605 -2.32 9.62 -19.17
N TYR A 606 -3.25 8.71 -19.42
CA TYR A 606 -4.27 8.82 -20.47
C TYR A 606 -5.67 8.49 -19.92
N ASN A 607 -6.71 8.99 -20.58
CA ASN A 607 -8.11 8.80 -20.17
C ASN A 607 -8.51 7.32 -20.22
N GLY A 608 -9.10 6.81 -19.13
CA GLY A 608 -9.37 5.38 -18.93
C GLY A 608 -8.32 4.66 -18.07
N SER A 609 -7.11 5.22 -17.97
CA SER A 609 -6.12 4.92 -16.93
C SER A 609 -6.18 5.95 -15.81
N ILE A 610 -5.99 7.24 -16.11
CA ILE A 610 -6.17 8.36 -15.16
C ILE A 610 -7.04 9.43 -15.87
N PRO A 611 -8.32 9.60 -15.52
CA PRO A 611 -9.09 8.79 -14.57
C PRO A 611 -9.27 7.35 -15.04
N HIS A 612 -9.31 6.42 -14.10
CA HIS A 612 -9.56 5.02 -14.38
C HIS A 612 -10.98 4.79 -14.90
N SER A 613 -11.14 3.96 -15.93
CA SER A 613 -12.41 3.68 -16.63
C SER A 613 -13.56 3.12 -15.76
N ARG A 614 -13.29 2.77 -14.49
CA ARG A 614 -14.26 2.29 -13.50
C ARG A 614 -14.34 3.16 -12.24
N ALA A 615 -13.84 4.39 -12.27
CA ALA A 615 -13.94 5.31 -11.14
C ALA A 615 -15.38 5.84 -11.00
N GLU A 616 -15.98 5.71 -9.81
CA GLU A 616 -17.29 6.31 -9.49
C GLU A 616 -17.20 7.83 -9.27
N VAL A 617 -16.01 8.33 -8.86
CA VAL A 617 -15.76 9.74 -8.50
C VAL A 617 -14.52 10.23 -9.25
N VAL A 618 -14.71 11.16 -10.19
CA VAL A 618 -13.63 11.66 -11.07
C VAL A 618 -12.67 12.57 -10.30
N GLU A 619 -13.17 13.25 -9.27
CA GLU A 619 -12.40 14.13 -8.39
C GLU A 619 -11.42 13.34 -7.50
N GLU A 620 -11.71 12.08 -7.19
CA GLU A 620 -10.78 11.20 -6.45
C GLU A 620 -9.59 10.80 -7.34
N GLU A 621 -9.82 10.50 -8.63
CA GLU A 621 -8.74 10.26 -9.60
C GLU A 621 -7.89 11.52 -9.86
N ARG A 622 -8.49 12.72 -9.78
CA ARG A 622 -7.77 14.00 -9.84
C ARG A 622 -6.85 14.17 -8.62
N ARG A 623 -7.35 13.89 -7.41
CA ARG A 623 -6.55 13.86 -6.17
C ARG A 623 -5.45 12.80 -6.24
N LEU A 624 -5.71 11.66 -6.88
CA LEU A 624 -4.71 10.63 -7.11
C LEU A 624 -3.56 11.13 -8.00
N LEU A 625 -3.85 11.82 -9.11
CA LEU A 625 -2.80 12.46 -9.93
C LEU A 625 -2.04 13.55 -9.15
N TYR A 626 -2.74 14.39 -8.38
CA TYR A 626 -2.12 15.39 -7.50
C TYR A 626 -1.19 14.76 -6.45
N VAL A 627 -1.60 13.65 -5.82
CA VAL A 627 -0.75 12.87 -4.91
C VAL A 627 0.49 12.37 -5.64
N ALA A 628 0.35 11.77 -6.83
CA ALA A 628 1.49 11.28 -7.61
C ALA A 628 2.51 12.38 -7.94
N MET A 629 2.05 13.51 -8.46
CA MET A 629 2.90 14.67 -8.79
C MET A 629 3.64 15.20 -7.56
N THR A 630 2.95 15.28 -6.42
CA THR A 630 3.50 15.78 -5.14
C THR A 630 4.34 14.75 -4.36
N ARG A 631 4.64 13.59 -4.95
CA ARG A 631 5.71 12.69 -4.44
C ARG A 631 7.11 13.13 -4.90
N ALA A 632 7.20 13.89 -6.00
CA ALA A 632 8.48 14.35 -6.56
C ALA A 632 9.07 15.52 -5.75
N GLN A 633 10.37 15.46 -5.51
CA GLN A 633 11.14 16.57 -4.93
C GLN A 633 11.73 17.46 -6.05
N ALA A 634 12.53 16.90 -6.96
CA ALA A 634 13.33 17.68 -7.92
C ALA A 634 12.90 17.48 -9.38
N LEU A 635 12.64 16.24 -9.82
CA LEU A 635 12.26 15.90 -11.20
C LEU A 635 10.94 15.12 -11.23
N LEU A 636 10.06 15.50 -12.17
CA LEU A 636 8.76 14.87 -12.37
C LEU A 636 8.52 14.60 -13.87
N TYR A 637 8.26 13.32 -14.17
CA TYR A 637 8.04 12.81 -15.51
C TYR A 637 6.65 12.16 -15.58
N LEU A 638 5.82 12.63 -16.50
CA LEU A 638 4.55 12.00 -16.87
C LEU A 638 4.71 11.46 -18.29
N SER A 639 4.10 10.32 -18.61
CA SER A 639 4.11 9.79 -19.98
C SER A 639 2.78 9.16 -20.39
N LEU A 640 2.54 9.08 -21.70
CA LEU A 640 1.41 8.38 -22.29
C LEU A 640 1.81 7.59 -23.56
N PRO A 641 1.38 6.33 -23.70
CA PRO A 641 1.57 5.54 -24.91
C PRO A 641 0.45 5.83 -25.91
N ILE A 642 0.80 6.35 -27.09
CA ILE A 642 -0.15 6.81 -28.13
C ILE A 642 -1.05 5.68 -28.63
N ARG A 643 -0.52 4.45 -28.72
CA ARG A 643 -1.28 3.25 -29.09
C ARG A 643 -1.12 2.17 -28.02
N GLN A 644 -2.21 1.47 -27.69
CA GLN A 644 -2.21 0.29 -26.85
C GLN A 644 -2.69 -0.95 -27.61
N PRO A 645 -2.00 -2.10 -27.48
CA PRO A 645 -2.53 -3.37 -27.95
C PRO A 645 -3.66 -3.84 -27.01
N ARG A 646 -4.91 -3.60 -27.40
CA ARG A 646 -6.07 -4.25 -26.76
C ARG A 646 -6.27 -5.64 -27.33
N LEU A 647 -6.61 -6.61 -26.47
CA LEU A 647 -6.90 -7.98 -26.89
C LEU A 647 -8.41 -8.13 -27.19
N GLY A 648 -8.79 -7.79 -28.42
CA GLY A 648 -10.16 -7.97 -28.92
C GLY A 648 -10.75 -6.72 -29.58
N GLU A 649 -11.50 -6.96 -30.67
CA GLU A 649 -12.49 -6.07 -31.31
C GLU A 649 -12.10 -4.61 -31.59
N GLY A 650 -11.55 -4.39 -32.79
CA GLY A 650 -12.07 -3.40 -33.76
C GLY A 650 -11.86 -1.90 -33.51
N GLU A 651 -11.71 -1.43 -32.27
CA GLU A 651 -11.44 -0.02 -31.98
C GLU A 651 -9.99 0.36 -32.30
N ASP A 652 -9.79 1.53 -32.90
CA ASP A 652 -8.47 2.15 -33.00
C ASP A 652 -7.89 2.32 -31.59
N GLY A 653 -6.89 1.50 -31.26
CA GLY A 653 -6.23 1.43 -29.94
C GLY A 653 -5.45 2.69 -29.53
N SER A 654 -5.74 3.83 -30.14
CA SER A 654 -5.29 5.16 -29.74
C SER A 654 -5.63 5.48 -28.27
N THR A 655 -4.80 6.28 -27.62
CA THR A 655 -5.09 6.86 -26.30
C THR A 655 -5.31 8.37 -26.41
N THR A 656 -6.12 8.92 -25.50
CA THR A 656 -6.35 10.36 -25.35
C THR A 656 -5.76 10.83 -24.02
N LEU A 657 -5.12 12.00 -24.02
CA LEU A 657 -4.52 12.59 -22.81
C LEU A 657 -5.58 12.71 -21.69
N THR A 658 -5.15 12.58 -20.44
CA THR A 658 -6.03 12.78 -19.28
C THR A 658 -6.76 14.14 -19.33
N PRO A 659 -8.07 14.21 -19.03
CA PRO A 659 -8.80 15.48 -18.95
C PRO A 659 -8.29 16.40 -17.83
N PHE A 660 -7.45 15.89 -16.91
CA PHE A 660 -6.83 16.69 -15.85
C PHE A 660 -5.68 17.59 -16.33
N LEU A 661 -5.14 17.32 -17.54
CA LEU A 661 -4.06 18.08 -18.17
C LEU A 661 -4.57 18.75 -19.46
N PRO A 662 -5.43 19.80 -19.36
CA PRO A 662 -5.94 20.50 -20.54
C PRO A 662 -4.81 21.20 -21.32
N PRO A 663 -4.93 21.40 -22.65
CA PRO A 663 -3.83 21.88 -23.49
C PRO A 663 -3.14 23.17 -23.01
N LYS A 664 -3.91 24.14 -22.48
CA LYS A 664 -3.36 25.39 -21.91
C LYS A 664 -2.38 25.14 -20.75
N LEU A 665 -2.72 24.19 -19.86
CA LEU A 665 -1.88 23.79 -18.73
C LEU A 665 -0.63 23.05 -19.22
N VAL A 666 -0.78 22.15 -20.20
CA VAL A 666 0.36 21.46 -20.83
C VAL A 666 1.35 22.45 -21.42
N THR A 667 0.91 23.38 -22.28
CA THR A 667 1.77 24.38 -22.93
C THR A 667 2.47 25.31 -21.93
N ASN A 668 1.82 25.67 -20.82
CA ASN A 668 2.36 26.62 -19.85
C ASN A 668 3.25 25.97 -18.78
N ARG A 669 3.08 24.68 -18.50
CA ARG A 669 3.66 24.02 -17.31
C ARG A 669 4.51 22.78 -17.59
N PHE A 670 4.48 22.22 -18.81
CA PHE A 670 5.16 20.96 -19.13
C PHE A 670 6.10 21.09 -20.34
N ARG A 671 7.22 20.35 -20.28
CA ARG A 671 8.07 20.08 -21.45
C ARG A 671 7.61 18.81 -22.15
N LEU A 672 7.78 18.75 -23.48
CA LEU A 672 7.49 17.54 -24.26
C LEU A 672 8.67 16.56 -24.34
N THR A 673 9.85 16.94 -23.83
CA THR A 673 11.07 16.12 -23.76
C THR A 673 11.84 16.38 -22.45
N GLY A 674 12.67 15.42 -22.05
CA GLY A 674 13.55 15.46 -20.89
C GLY A 674 14.33 16.78 -20.74
N PRO A 675 14.62 17.24 -19.51
CA PRO A 675 15.35 18.48 -19.28
C PRO A 675 16.82 18.34 -19.69
N PRO A 676 17.46 19.40 -20.22
CA PRO A 676 18.90 19.44 -20.38
C PRO A 676 19.56 19.55 -19.00
N LEU A 677 20.29 18.52 -18.60
CA LEU A 677 20.95 18.43 -17.29
C LEU A 677 22.31 19.13 -17.33
N HIS A 678 22.29 20.43 -17.61
CA HIS A 678 23.47 21.29 -17.51
C HIS A 678 23.74 21.67 -16.05
N GLU A 679 24.98 22.05 -15.73
CA GLU A 679 25.48 22.47 -14.42
C GLU A 679 24.43 23.20 -13.54
N LYS A 680 23.83 24.29 -14.04
CA LYS A 680 22.83 25.09 -13.29
C LYS A 680 21.58 24.29 -12.88
N ALA A 681 21.14 23.34 -13.71
CA ALA A 681 20.04 22.44 -13.37
C ALA A 681 20.48 21.39 -12.34
N VAL A 682 21.68 20.83 -12.48
CA VAL A 682 22.23 19.84 -11.52
C VAL A 682 22.46 20.48 -10.15
N TYR A 683 22.97 21.71 -10.08
CA TYR A 683 23.10 22.46 -8.82
C TYR A 683 21.74 22.82 -8.22
N SER A 684 20.74 23.18 -9.04
CA SER A 684 19.37 23.39 -8.55
C SER A 684 18.76 22.11 -7.96
N ILE A 685 19.02 20.94 -8.57
CA ILE A 685 18.65 19.63 -8.02
C ILE A 685 19.38 19.38 -6.69
N ALA A 686 20.70 19.58 -6.63
CA ALA A 686 21.49 19.38 -5.40
C ALA A 686 21.00 20.27 -4.24
N ASP A 687 20.69 21.54 -4.52
CA ASP A 687 20.16 22.50 -3.54
C ASP A 687 18.77 22.08 -3.02
N ILE A 688 17.86 21.61 -3.90
CA ILE A 688 16.53 21.10 -3.53
C ILE A 688 16.68 19.86 -2.64
N LEU A 689 17.56 18.93 -3.01
CA LEU A 689 17.82 17.68 -2.28
C LEU A 689 18.69 17.88 -1.03
N ARG A 690 19.25 19.08 -0.82
CA ARG A 690 20.21 19.43 0.24
C ARG A 690 21.45 18.50 0.24
N ARG A 691 21.91 18.13 -0.95
CA ARG A 691 23.09 17.28 -1.19
C ARG A 691 24.30 18.14 -1.56
N PRO A 692 25.54 17.65 -1.36
CA PRO A 692 26.71 18.30 -1.94
C PRO A 692 26.55 18.39 -3.47
N ARG A 693 26.99 19.51 -4.05
CA ARG A 693 26.99 19.68 -5.51
C ARG A 693 28.10 18.79 -6.12
N PRO A 694 27.83 18.03 -7.19
CA PRO A 694 28.83 17.21 -7.85
C PRO A 694 29.90 18.07 -8.52
N SER A 695 31.11 17.54 -8.69
CA SER A 695 32.15 18.24 -9.44
C SER A 695 31.83 18.27 -10.93
N LEU A 696 32.45 19.21 -11.66
CA LEU A 696 32.38 19.21 -13.12
C LEU A 696 32.96 17.91 -13.70
N GLU A 697 34.04 17.40 -13.14
CA GLU A 697 34.69 16.17 -13.63
C GLU A 697 33.76 14.94 -13.51
N ASP A 698 33.05 14.79 -12.38
CA ASP A 698 32.13 13.66 -12.19
C ASP A 698 30.94 13.73 -13.17
N MET A 699 30.42 14.94 -13.44
CA MET A 699 29.39 15.15 -14.46
C MET A 699 29.90 14.87 -15.88
N TYR A 700 31.15 15.24 -16.21
CA TYR A 700 31.76 14.92 -17.52
C TYR A 700 32.05 13.42 -17.67
N ARG A 701 32.49 12.74 -16.60
CA ARG A 701 32.82 11.30 -16.58
C ARG A 701 31.62 10.43 -16.98
N GLY A 702 30.41 10.80 -16.59
CA GLY A 702 29.17 10.10 -16.98
C GLY A 702 28.80 10.22 -18.45
N LEU A 703 29.17 11.31 -19.14
CA LEU A 703 28.74 11.56 -20.54
C LEU A 703 29.28 10.51 -21.53
N ALA A 704 30.48 9.98 -21.28
CA ALA A 704 31.12 8.98 -22.15
C ALA A 704 30.41 7.62 -22.16
N LEU A 705 29.48 7.38 -21.23
CA LEU A 705 28.71 6.13 -21.11
C LEU A 705 27.29 6.24 -21.68
N LEU A 706 26.89 7.42 -22.20
CA LEU A 706 25.54 7.68 -22.69
C LEU A 706 25.46 7.66 -24.22
N PRO A 707 24.42 7.05 -24.82
CA PRO A 707 24.21 7.10 -26.28
C PRO A 707 23.70 8.47 -26.76
N SER A 708 23.13 9.29 -25.87
CA SER A 708 22.76 10.69 -26.12
C SER A 708 22.70 11.44 -24.79
N THR A 709 23.02 12.74 -24.83
CA THR A 709 22.85 13.66 -23.69
C THR A 709 21.44 14.26 -23.63
N LEU A 710 20.61 14.01 -24.65
CA LEU A 710 19.26 14.52 -24.81
C LEU A 710 18.23 13.38 -24.82
N ASP A 711 16.97 13.72 -24.54
CA ASP A 711 15.82 12.86 -24.77
C ASP A 711 15.33 13.04 -26.21
N ASP A 712 16.07 12.47 -27.17
CA ASP A 712 15.90 12.75 -28.60
C ASP A 712 15.75 11.50 -29.51
N ARG A 713 15.67 10.30 -28.92
CA ARG A 713 15.33 9.04 -29.63
C ARG A 713 13.90 9.03 -30.22
N TRP A 714 12.99 9.75 -29.58
CA TRP A 714 11.62 9.94 -30.07
C TRP A 714 11.33 11.42 -30.26
N THR A 715 10.56 11.77 -31.29
CA THR A 715 10.04 13.13 -31.48
C THR A 715 9.16 13.56 -30.29
N PRO A 716 8.93 14.86 -30.03
CA PRO A 716 7.97 15.32 -29.02
C PRO A 716 6.56 14.72 -29.18
N GLU A 717 6.21 14.39 -30.43
CA GLU A 717 4.95 13.79 -30.86
C GLU A 717 4.90 12.27 -30.58
N GLY A 718 6.05 11.62 -30.37
CA GLY A 718 6.20 10.20 -30.03
C GLY A 718 6.43 9.27 -31.22
N GLU A 719 6.97 9.78 -32.32
CA GLU A 719 7.51 8.96 -33.42
C GLU A 719 8.97 8.60 -33.14
N GLU A 720 9.46 7.43 -33.56
CA GLU A 720 10.86 7.02 -33.32
C GLU A 720 11.77 7.56 -34.43
N ASP A 721 12.76 8.37 -34.07
CA ASP A 721 13.68 8.98 -35.03
C ASP A 721 14.72 7.95 -35.51
N ARG A 722 14.40 7.33 -36.64
CA ARG A 722 15.24 6.32 -37.29
C ARG A 722 16.55 6.88 -37.88
N THR A 723 16.73 8.20 -37.93
CA THR A 723 17.94 8.82 -38.50
C THR A 723 19.08 8.95 -37.49
N LYS A 724 18.78 8.88 -36.19
CA LYS A 724 19.75 8.98 -35.07
C LYS A 724 20.16 7.62 -34.48
N PHE A 725 19.95 6.55 -35.23
CA PHE A 725 20.16 5.19 -34.75
C PHE A 725 21.61 4.75 -34.94
N ASP A 726 22.42 4.80 -33.87
CA ASP A 726 23.75 4.21 -33.86
C ASP A 726 23.68 2.69 -33.61
N GLY A 727 24.58 1.92 -34.26
CA GLY A 727 24.37 0.54 -34.69
C GLY A 727 24.35 -0.56 -33.62
N THR A 728 24.26 -0.23 -32.33
CA THR A 728 24.52 -1.18 -31.22
C THR A 728 23.49 -2.29 -31.04
N SER A 729 22.29 -2.16 -31.60
CA SER A 729 21.24 -3.20 -31.49
C SER A 729 21.44 -4.41 -32.41
N ALA A 730 22.47 -4.42 -33.26
CA ALA A 730 22.73 -5.48 -34.27
C ALA A 730 23.26 -6.81 -33.69
N ARG A 731 22.94 -7.14 -32.42
CA ARG A 731 23.24 -8.42 -31.77
C ARG A 731 22.00 -9.22 -31.35
N ASP A 732 20.80 -8.64 -31.42
CA ASP A 732 19.55 -9.38 -31.26
C ASP A 732 19.20 -10.10 -32.59
N VAL A 733 19.82 -11.25 -32.83
CA VAL A 733 19.57 -12.11 -34.00
C VAL A 733 18.58 -13.21 -33.64
N ASP A 734 17.29 -12.98 -33.90
CA ASP A 734 16.38 -13.93 -34.58
C ASP A 734 14.93 -13.41 -34.61
N GLU A 735 14.51 -12.82 -35.75
CA GLU A 735 13.09 -12.77 -36.11
C GLU A 735 12.92 -12.68 -37.65
N PRO A 736 12.20 -13.61 -38.30
CA PRO A 736 12.14 -13.69 -39.77
C PRO A 736 11.19 -12.65 -40.38
N ASN A 737 11.77 -11.58 -40.93
CA ASN A 737 11.04 -10.44 -41.50
C ASN A 737 10.25 -10.80 -42.78
N PRO A 738 8.90 -10.64 -42.81
CA PRO A 738 8.08 -11.03 -43.97
C PRO A 738 8.28 -10.12 -45.19
N LYS A 739 8.27 -10.74 -46.37
CA LYS A 739 8.66 -10.15 -47.67
C LYS A 739 7.91 -8.85 -48.00
N ARG A 740 8.67 -7.75 -48.21
CA ARG A 740 8.16 -6.55 -48.92
C ARG A 740 7.70 -6.94 -50.34
N ARG A 741 6.47 -6.56 -50.71
CA ARG A 741 6.12 -6.41 -52.13
C ARG A 741 6.88 -5.19 -52.69
N ARG A 742 7.48 -5.35 -53.87
CA ARG A 742 7.95 -4.23 -54.71
C ARG A 742 6.85 -3.92 -55.72
N SER A 743 6.66 -2.66 -56.05
CA SER A 743 5.83 -2.21 -57.16
C SER A 743 6.68 -2.06 -58.42
N ASP A 744 6.14 -2.46 -59.57
CA ASP A 744 6.82 -2.38 -60.86
C ASP A 744 6.97 -0.93 -61.36
N MET A 745 8.06 -0.67 -62.09
CA MET A 745 8.07 0.35 -63.13
C MET A 745 9.10 -0.03 -64.22
N HIS A 746 8.75 0.18 -65.49
CA HIS A 746 9.51 -0.35 -66.63
C HIS A 746 10.80 0.41 -66.93
N GLN A 747 11.86 -0.30 -67.35
CA GLN A 747 12.39 -0.29 -68.73
C GLN A 747 13.63 -1.23 -68.84
N GLY A 748 13.95 -1.69 -70.06
CA GLY A 748 15.15 -2.46 -70.41
C GLY A 748 15.68 -1.99 -71.77
N PRO A 749 16.37 -2.81 -72.60
CA PRO A 749 16.89 -4.17 -72.37
C PRO A 749 18.38 -4.34 -72.79
N GLY A 750 18.95 -5.54 -72.57
CA GLY A 750 20.30 -5.94 -73.02
C GLY A 750 20.98 -6.85 -71.98
N SER A 751 21.01 -8.19 -72.08
CA SER A 751 21.49 -9.11 -73.14
C SER A 751 22.98 -9.44 -73.03
N THR A 752 23.30 -10.73 -73.15
CA THR A 752 24.61 -11.34 -73.50
C THR A 752 25.80 -11.18 -72.50
N THR A 753 26.69 -12.16 -72.26
CA THR A 753 26.60 -13.63 -72.45
C THR A 753 27.74 -14.43 -71.77
N TYR A 754 27.38 -15.50 -71.03
CA TYR A 754 28.06 -16.82 -70.89
C TYR A 754 29.43 -17.04 -70.17
N MET A 755 29.57 -18.33 -69.80
CA MET A 755 30.75 -19.15 -69.45
C MET A 755 31.26 -19.09 -67.99
N SER A 756 31.32 -20.15 -67.16
CA SER A 756 31.15 -21.63 -67.23
C SER A 756 32.44 -22.48 -67.14
N SER A 757 32.59 -23.17 -66.01
CA SER A 757 33.24 -24.49 -65.78
C SER A 757 32.75 -24.96 -64.39
N ALA A 758 32.22 -26.16 -64.15
CA ALA A 758 32.73 -27.52 -64.37
C ALA A 758 33.95 -27.86 -63.48
N GLY A 759 34.00 -28.99 -62.76
CA GLY A 759 33.05 -30.11 -62.59
C GLY A 759 33.69 -31.32 -61.86
N TYR A 760 32.96 -32.44 -61.74
CA TYR A 760 33.37 -33.75 -61.16
C TYR A 760 33.50 -33.80 -59.61
N THR A 761 32.62 -34.48 -58.84
CA THR A 761 32.25 -35.93 -58.65
C THR A 761 33.25 -36.72 -57.77
N MET A 762 32.86 -37.59 -56.84
CA MET A 762 31.92 -38.74 -56.96
C MET A 762 31.13 -39.10 -55.67
N ASN A 763 30.00 -39.82 -55.88
CA ASN A 763 29.26 -40.83 -55.07
C ASN A 763 29.68 -41.16 -53.61
N ASN A 764 28.79 -41.59 -52.70
CA ASN A 764 27.60 -42.45 -52.93
C ASN A 764 26.43 -42.25 -51.90
N SER A 765 25.30 -42.90 -52.21
CA SER A 765 24.01 -43.03 -51.49
C SER A 765 24.09 -43.74 -50.10
N THR A 766 23.08 -43.76 -49.19
CA THR A 766 21.60 -43.90 -49.33
C THR A 766 20.71 -43.24 -48.23
N GLN A 767 19.44 -43.02 -48.60
CA GLN A 767 18.12 -43.12 -47.90
C GLN A 767 18.03 -43.54 -46.39
N PHE A 768 16.99 -43.22 -45.58
CA PHE A 768 15.59 -42.79 -45.86
C PHE A 768 14.91 -41.97 -44.71
N THR A 769 13.90 -41.18 -45.10
CA THR A 769 12.76 -40.45 -44.45
C THR A 769 12.43 -40.51 -42.93
N VAL A 770 11.89 -39.39 -42.42
CA VAL A 770 11.36 -39.09 -41.06
C VAL A 770 9.90 -39.55 -40.80
N PRO A 771 9.45 -39.62 -39.53
CA PRO A 771 8.07 -39.36 -39.13
C PRO A 771 7.92 -38.09 -38.25
N THR A 772 6.84 -37.33 -38.46
CA THR A 772 6.54 -36.07 -37.74
C THR A 772 5.46 -36.28 -36.67
N THR A 773 5.69 -35.89 -35.41
CA THR A 773 4.57 -35.60 -34.47
C THR A 773 4.96 -34.72 -33.28
N VAL A 774 4.02 -33.82 -32.94
CA VAL A 774 3.96 -32.82 -31.86
C VAL A 774 4.65 -33.09 -30.51
N SER A 775 5.30 -32.05 -29.96
CA SER A 775 5.11 -31.60 -28.56
C SER A 775 5.73 -30.21 -28.34
N SER A 776 5.01 -29.28 -27.71
CA SER A 776 5.54 -27.96 -27.31
C SER A 776 5.93 -27.98 -25.83
N GLY A 777 7.23 -27.99 -25.55
CA GLY A 777 7.79 -27.90 -24.19
C GLY A 777 8.80 -26.75 -24.08
N PHE A 778 8.90 -26.15 -22.90
CA PHE A 778 9.90 -25.13 -22.57
C PHE A 778 11.23 -25.80 -22.18
N THR A 779 12.30 -25.52 -22.92
CA THR A 779 13.67 -25.95 -22.56
C THR A 779 14.35 -24.87 -21.71
N SER A 780 15.14 -25.27 -20.72
CA SER A 780 15.85 -24.32 -19.84
C SER A 780 17.26 -24.04 -20.36
N ALA A 781 17.82 -22.87 -20.02
CA ALA A 781 19.16 -22.44 -20.47
C ALA A 781 20.33 -23.30 -19.94
N ARG A 782 20.06 -24.37 -19.19
CA ARG A 782 21.06 -25.33 -18.71
C ARG A 782 21.36 -26.45 -19.72
N ASP A 783 20.40 -26.81 -20.57
CA ASP A 783 20.53 -27.94 -21.50
C ASP A 783 21.41 -27.60 -22.73
N TYR A 784 21.59 -26.30 -23.00
CA TYR A 784 22.41 -25.80 -24.12
C TYR A 784 23.92 -25.96 -23.90
N ILE A 785 24.36 -26.16 -22.65
CA ILE A 785 25.78 -26.37 -22.29
C ILE A 785 26.19 -27.85 -22.46
N THR A 786 25.22 -28.76 -22.48
CA THR A 786 25.45 -30.23 -22.54
C THR A 786 25.37 -30.83 -23.94
N ALA A 787 25.17 -30.02 -24.99
CA ALA A 787 24.73 -30.48 -26.32
C ALA A 787 25.78 -30.43 -27.45
N ASN A 788 27.00 -29.93 -27.20
CA ASN A 788 28.09 -29.88 -28.20
C ASN A 788 29.44 -30.33 -27.58
N PRO A 789 30.00 -31.48 -27.99
CA PRO A 789 31.37 -31.88 -27.64
C PRO A 789 32.39 -31.31 -28.65
N GLU A 790 33.52 -30.79 -28.17
CA GLU A 790 34.65 -30.44 -29.03
C GLU A 790 35.48 -31.69 -29.41
N PRO A 791 36.01 -31.77 -30.65
CA PRO A 791 36.86 -32.89 -31.09
C PRO A 791 38.34 -32.75 -30.63
N PRO A 792 39.09 -33.86 -30.50
CA PRO A 792 40.39 -33.86 -29.80
C PRO A 792 41.64 -33.90 -30.71
N VAL A 793 42.76 -33.35 -30.22
CA VAL A 793 44.14 -33.67 -30.67
C VAL A 793 45.13 -33.66 -29.48
N GLU A 794 45.64 -34.85 -29.14
CA GLU A 794 47.03 -35.25 -28.76
C GLU A 794 48.07 -34.25 -28.17
N SER A 795 49.01 -34.64 -27.28
CA SER A 795 49.32 -35.96 -26.67
C SER A 795 50.29 -35.90 -25.45
N THR A 796 50.41 -37.04 -24.73
CA THR A 796 51.47 -37.46 -23.77
C THR A 796 51.60 -36.77 -22.38
N SER A 797 51.99 -37.44 -21.27
CA SER A 797 51.89 -38.88 -20.90
C SER A 797 52.13 -39.17 -19.39
N LYS A 798 51.64 -40.35 -18.91
CA LYS A 798 52.09 -41.20 -17.76
C LYS A 798 51.66 -40.91 -16.30
N SER A 799 51.48 -42.03 -15.55
CA SER A 799 51.42 -42.25 -14.07
C SER A 799 50.51 -41.31 -13.24
N LYS A 800 49.35 -41.69 -12.65
CA LYS A 800 48.91 -42.93 -11.94
C LYS A 800 49.65 -43.21 -10.60
N PRO A 801 49.00 -43.83 -9.58
CA PRO A 801 48.79 -43.26 -8.22
C PRO A 801 49.38 -44.21 -7.12
N PRO A 802 48.94 -44.35 -5.83
CA PRO A 802 47.86 -43.74 -5.01
C PRO A 802 48.40 -43.12 -3.67
N ALA A 803 47.80 -43.06 -2.46
CA ALA A 803 46.59 -43.71 -1.89
C ALA A 803 46.05 -43.06 -0.58
N ASP A 804 44.84 -43.52 -0.20
CA ASP A 804 44.36 -43.91 1.15
C ASP A 804 44.14 -42.96 2.36
N VAL A 805 42.90 -43.10 2.90
CA VAL A 805 42.54 -43.38 4.32
C VAL A 805 42.73 -42.30 5.41
N ALA A 806 41.63 -41.56 5.64
CA ALA A 806 40.80 -41.55 6.87
C ALA A 806 41.27 -41.00 8.26
N VAL A 807 40.29 -40.39 8.95
CA VAL A 807 40.02 -40.43 10.42
C VAL A 807 40.98 -39.73 11.41
N ALA A 808 40.57 -38.50 11.77
CA ALA A 808 40.35 -37.97 13.13
C ALA A 808 41.48 -37.74 14.18
N ASN A 809 41.16 -36.79 15.09
CA ASN A 809 41.73 -36.51 16.42
C ASN A 809 43.07 -35.73 16.57
N LYS A 810 42.95 -34.48 17.04
CA LYS A 810 43.41 -33.94 18.35
C LYS A 810 44.67 -34.53 19.04
N PRO A 811 45.41 -33.74 19.86
CA PRO A 811 45.70 -32.30 19.80
C PRO A 811 47.16 -31.94 20.26
N SER A 812 47.40 -30.67 20.61
CA SER A 812 48.39 -30.17 21.61
C SER A 812 49.90 -30.45 21.47
N ALA A 813 50.60 -29.45 20.90
CA ALA A 813 51.59 -28.57 21.58
C ALA A 813 52.97 -29.08 22.08
N SER A 814 53.93 -28.14 22.01
CA SER A 814 55.27 -28.08 22.65
C SER A 814 56.39 -28.98 22.09
N SER A 815 57.68 -28.62 22.13
CA SER A 815 58.32 -27.27 22.08
C SER A 815 59.85 -27.41 21.99
N SER A 816 60.54 -26.60 21.19
CA SER A 816 61.97 -26.33 21.40
C SER A 816 62.47 -24.98 20.81
N THR A 817 63.32 -24.33 21.61
CA THR A 817 64.25 -23.21 21.32
C THR A 817 65.14 -23.46 20.09
N ARG A 818 65.77 -22.50 19.39
CA ARG A 818 66.03 -21.02 19.47
C ARG A 818 66.55 -20.60 18.05
N LYS A 819 66.92 -19.38 17.62
CA LYS A 819 67.14 -17.96 18.06
C LYS A 819 67.09 -17.14 16.72
N ASP A 820 66.81 -15.85 16.54
CA ASP A 820 66.39 -14.63 17.26
C ASP A 820 65.34 -13.91 16.33
N GLY A 821 64.80 -12.69 16.48
CA GLY A 821 64.96 -11.56 17.42
C GLY A 821 64.10 -10.34 16.96
N LEU A 822 64.49 -9.12 17.37
CA LEU A 822 64.07 -7.78 16.88
C LEU A 822 62.60 -7.62 16.38
N THR A 823 61.62 -7.40 17.27
CA THR A 823 61.11 -6.08 17.79
C THR A 823 60.10 -5.35 16.89
N GLN A 824 58.91 -4.90 17.35
CA GLN A 824 58.19 -5.11 18.63
C GLN A 824 56.69 -4.76 18.47
N ALA A 825 55.78 -5.47 19.15
CA ALA A 825 54.33 -5.20 19.17
C ALA A 825 53.96 -4.02 20.12
N SER A 826 52.86 -3.25 20.00
CA SER A 826 51.49 -3.41 19.44
C SER A 826 50.42 -3.96 20.42
N ILE A 827 49.15 -3.55 20.20
CA ILE A 827 47.85 -4.09 20.72
C ILE A 827 47.29 -3.59 22.09
N SER A 828 46.35 -2.62 21.97
CA SER A 828 44.95 -2.55 22.49
C SER A 828 44.56 -2.42 23.99
N ASN A 829 43.24 -2.16 24.17
CA ASN A 829 42.41 -2.07 25.39
C ASN A 829 42.65 -0.80 26.24
N PHE A 830 41.75 0.20 26.33
CA PHE A 830 40.33 0.32 25.96
C PHE A 830 39.32 -0.41 26.87
N PHE A 831 39.38 -0.18 28.19
CA PHE A 831 38.24 -0.32 29.11
C PHE A 831 38.45 0.50 30.42
N GLY A 832 37.43 1.26 30.85
CA GLY A 832 37.26 1.72 32.25
C GLY A 832 38.06 2.95 32.75
N GLY A 833 37.38 3.84 33.49
CA GLY A 833 37.98 4.83 34.41
C GLY A 833 37.80 4.41 35.88
N PRO A 834 37.63 5.31 36.88
CA PRO A 834 37.64 6.79 36.88
C PRO A 834 38.54 7.43 37.97
N GLY A 835 38.66 8.78 38.08
CA GLY A 835 39.17 9.42 39.32
C GLY A 835 39.72 10.87 39.32
N LEU A 836 38.86 11.84 39.62
CA LEU A 836 39.01 13.03 40.52
C LEU A 836 40.38 13.65 40.96
N GLN A 837 40.40 15.00 41.01
CA GLN A 837 41.26 15.94 41.82
C GLN A 837 42.74 16.17 41.34
N LYS A 838 43.42 17.32 41.55
CA LYS A 838 43.13 18.59 42.27
C LYS A 838 44.03 19.79 41.80
N ARG A 839 43.49 21.03 41.85
CA ARG A 839 44.08 22.37 42.19
C ARG A 839 45.59 22.70 41.96
N GLU A 840 45.92 23.69 41.10
CA GLU A 840 46.31 25.12 41.41
C GLU A 840 47.85 25.37 41.40
N PRO A 841 48.41 26.62 41.35
CA PRO A 841 47.81 27.97 41.53
C PRO A 841 48.08 29.01 40.39
N VAL A 842 47.99 30.31 40.71
CA VAL A 842 47.81 31.47 39.79
C VAL A 842 48.88 32.56 39.99
N ILE A 843 49.24 33.31 38.92
CA ILE A 843 49.81 34.69 38.98
C ILE A 843 49.10 35.59 37.92
N ALA A 844 49.02 36.91 38.15
CA ALA A 844 48.15 37.85 37.40
C ALA A 844 48.88 39.07 36.81
N SER A 845 48.27 39.75 35.81
CA SER A 845 48.30 41.22 35.54
C SER A 845 47.66 41.59 34.18
N ARG A 846 47.37 42.86 33.81
CA ARG A 846 46.67 43.97 34.52
C ARG A 846 46.29 45.10 33.52
N ALA A 847 45.13 45.74 33.73
CA ALA A 847 44.68 47.05 33.21
C ALA A 847 44.18 47.23 31.73
N GLN A 848 43.37 48.28 31.58
CA GLN A 848 42.66 48.86 30.41
C GLN A 848 43.16 50.33 30.25
N PRO A 849 42.92 51.10 29.15
CA PRO A 849 41.57 51.48 28.66
C PRO A 849 41.41 51.79 27.12
N GLN A 850 40.21 52.27 26.75
CA GLN A 850 39.82 52.92 25.46
C GLN A 850 39.94 54.48 25.60
N PRO A 851 39.45 55.40 24.69
CA PRO A 851 38.72 55.25 23.40
C PRO A 851 38.99 56.27 22.23
N GLN A 852 38.63 55.88 20.98
CA GLN A 852 38.09 56.73 19.86
C GLN A 852 38.95 57.91 19.28
N PRO A 853 38.54 58.64 18.18
CA PRO A 853 37.77 58.30 16.96
C PRO A 853 38.34 58.85 15.60
N SER A 854 37.66 58.52 14.47
CA SER A 854 37.26 59.43 13.34
C SER A 854 37.81 59.29 11.87
N ARG A 855 36.84 59.16 10.94
CA ARG A 855 36.63 59.70 9.56
C ARG A 855 37.63 59.56 8.36
N ARG A 856 37.10 58.92 7.27
CA ARG A 856 37.16 59.21 5.80
C ARG A 856 38.54 59.43 5.11
N TYR A 857 38.84 58.91 3.91
CA TYR A 857 38.11 59.01 2.63
C TYR A 857 38.51 57.89 1.63
N GLY A 858 37.70 57.64 0.58
CA GLY A 858 38.06 56.79 -0.58
C GLY A 858 36.84 56.22 -1.33
N GLN A 859 36.84 56.23 -2.66
CA GLN A 859 35.75 55.71 -3.52
C GLN A 859 36.17 54.43 -4.26
N PRO A 860 35.25 53.48 -4.53
CA PRO A 860 35.43 52.41 -5.52
C PRO A 860 35.02 52.84 -6.94
N ALA A 861 35.66 52.27 -7.97
CA ALA A 861 35.37 52.55 -9.38
C ALA A 861 34.19 51.72 -9.95
N GLN A 862 33.68 52.12 -11.11
CA GLN A 862 32.49 51.56 -11.77
C GLN A 862 32.83 50.67 -12.98
N SER A 863 32.13 49.54 -13.14
CA SER A 863 31.63 48.92 -14.41
C SER A 863 31.18 47.48 -14.14
N GLN A 864 30.18 46.88 -14.81
CA GLN A 864 29.14 47.39 -15.72
C GLN A 864 27.98 46.37 -15.66
N TYR A 865 26.72 46.80 -15.67
CA TYR A 865 25.55 45.90 -15.79
C TYR A 865 24.55 46.44 -16.81
N LEU A 866 24.00 45.53 -17.63
CA LEU A 866 23.07 45.85 -18.71
C LEU A 866 21.68 46.17 -18.18
N THR A 867 21.11 47.28 -18.65
CA THR A 867 19.73 47.70 -18.35
C THR A 867 18.72 47.11 -19.33
N GLN A 868 17.55 46.68 -18.84
CA GLN A 868 16.35 46.52 -19.66
C GLN A 868 15.37 47.66 -19.39
N SER A 869 14.69 48.12 -20.45
CA SER A 869 13.88 49.34 -20.44
C SER A 869 12.40 49.08 -20.10
N VAL A 870 11.77 50.06 -19.46
CA VAL A 870 10.33 50.09 -19.22
C VAL A 870 9.59 50.52 -20.51
N PRO A 871 8.45 49.89 -20.88
CA PRO A 871 7.69 50.28 -22.07
C PRO A 871 7.21 51.75 -22.04
N PRO A 872 7.26 52.50 -23.16
CA PRO A 872 6.94 53.93 -23.19
C PRO A 872 5.53 54.29 -22.67
N ALA A 873 4.56 53.39 -22.82
CA ALA A 873 3.16 53.60 -22.42
C ALA A 873 2.94 53.78 -20.90
N LEU A 874 3.94 53.51 -20.06
CA LEU A 874 3.87 53.68 -18.60
C LEU A 874 4.64 54.90 -18.07
N SER A 875 5.24 55.70 -18.97
CA SER A 875 6.14 56.81 -18.59
C SER A 875 5.46 58.06 -18.01
N SER A 876 4.14 58.21 -18.16
CA SER A 876 3.40 59.43 -17.82
C SER A 876 2.47 59.34 -16.60
N HIS A 877 2.32 58.17 -15.98
CA HIS A 877 1.33 57.95 -14.92
C HIS A 877 1.84 58.37 -13.53
N ARG A 878 1.51 59.58 -13.09
CA ARG A 878 1.92 60.12 -11.77
C ARG A 878 1.07 59.53 -10.64
N VAL A 879 1.66 58.65 -9.83
CA VAL A 879 0.99 58.04 -8.66
C VAL A 879 0.79 59.07 -7.55
N GLN A 880 -0.47 59.38 -7.21
CA GLN A 880 -0.81 60.12 -6.00
C GLN A 880 -0.86 59.16 -4.80
N GLN A 881 -0.17 59.50 -3.71
CA GLN A 881 -0.36 58.80 -2.43
C GLN A 881 -1.66 59.29 -1.78
N ARG A 882 -2.54 58.35 -1.42
CA ARG A 882 -3.80 58.61 -0.72
C ARG A 882 -3.88 57.64 0.47
N PRO A 883 -3.99 58.10 1.72
CA PRO A 883 -4.03 57.21 2.87
C PRO A 883 -5.34 56.41 2.90
N LEU A 884 -5.23 55.09 3.00
CA LEU A 884 -6.38 54.19 3.15
C LEU A 884 -6.79 54.13 4.62
N GLN A 885 -7.95 54.69 4.95
CA GLN A 885 -8.65 54.39 6.20
C GLN A 885 -9.46 53.10 6.03
N PRO A 886 -9.35 52.11 6.94
CA PRO A 886 -10.22 50.93 6.93
C PRO A 886 -11.63 51.30 7.40
N SER A 887 -12.65 50.86 6.67
CA SER A 887 -14.05 51.04 7.05
C SER A 887 -14.42 50.16 8.25
N ARG A 888 -14.87 50.79 9.34
CA ARG A 888 -15.33 50.13 10.56
C ARG A 888 -16.81 49.75 10.42
N PRO A 889 -17.21 48.47 10.53
CA PRO A 889 -18.62 48.11 10.53
C PRO A 889 -19.32 48.63 11.79
N THR A 890 -20.53 49.16 11.63
CA THR A 890 -21.37 49.69 12.71
C THR A 890 -21.95 48.54 13.54
N LEU A 891 -21.93 48.67 14.87
CA LEU A 891 -22.67 47.79 15.77
C LEU A 891 -24.03 48.44 16.07
N GLU A 892 -25.13 47.75 15.79
CA GLU A 892 -26.46 48.11 16.30
C GLU A 892 -26.63 47.62 17.76
N PRO A 893 -27.48 48.30 18.56
CA PRO A 893 -27.47 48.13 20.01
C PRO A 893 -28.12 46.83 20.49
N THR A 894 -27.50 46.23 21.52
CA THR A 894 -28.05 45.12 22.30
C THR A 894 -29.36 45.50 23.00
N ASN A 895 -30.43 44.73 22.81
CA ASN A 895 -31.66 44.86 23.58
C ASN A 895 -31.50 44.18 24.97
N PRO A 896 -31.58 44.91 26.10
CA PRO A 896 -31.21 44.38 27.41
C PRO A 896 -32.43 43.94 28.25
N ASN A 897 -32.86 42.69 28.14
CA ASN A 897 -33.78 42.07 29.11
C ASN A 897 -33.75 40.52 29.03
N GLY A 898 -33.92 39.84 30.17
CA GLY A 898 -34.25 38.40 30.20
C GLY A 898 -33.16 37.40 30.64
N TYR A 899 -32.45 37.63 31.75
CA TYR A 899 -31.76 36.53 32.47
C TYR A 899 -32.75 35.68 33.27
N THR A 900 -32.76 34.36 33.08
CA THR A 900 -33.20 33.43 34.13
C THR A 900 -32.53 32.05 33.94
N TRP A 901 -32.09 31.43 35.03
CA TRP A 901 -31.57 30.06 35.08
C TRP A 901 -32.67 29.07 35.47
N MET A 902 -32.63 27.82 34.97
CA MET A 902 -32.75 26.62 35.83
C MET A 902 -32.34 25.33 35.10
N ALA A 903 -32.33 24.22 35.85
CA ALA A 903 -31.69 22.96 35.48
C ALA A 903 -32.60 21.95 34.73
N ALA A 904 -32.02 20.79 34.38
CA ALA A 904 -32.63 19.75 33.57
C ALA A 904 -33.67 18.87 34.32
N PRO A 905 -34.60 18.23 33.59
CA PRO A 905 -35.32 17.04 34.05
C PRO A 905 -34.55 15.75 33.71
N SER A 906 -34.50 14.82 34.66
CA SER A 906 -33.93 13.47 34.51
C SER A 906 -34.94 12.45 33.99
N ARG A 907 -34.47 11.25 33.61
CA ARG A 907 -35.33 10.13 33.15
C ARG A 907 -36.37 9.73 34.22
N PRO A 908 -37.63 9.43 33.83
CA PRO A 908 -38.50 8.56 34.61
C PRO A 908 -37.95 7.12 34.62
N GLY A 909 -37.88 6.49 35.80
CA GLY A 909 -37.59 5.06 35.97
C GLY A 909 -38.82 4.30 36.50
N PRO A 910 -38.99 2.99 36.20
CA PRO A 910 -40.21 2.25 36.52
C PRO A 910 -40.22 1.63 37.93
N LYS A 911 -41.34 1.74 38.66
CA LYS A 911 -41.68 1.03 39.91
C LYS A 911 -43.22 0.91 40.05
N PRO A 912 -43.80 0.05 40.93
CA PRO A 912 -43.67 -1.41 40.87
C PRO A 912 -44.97 -2.21 41.17
N ARG A 913 -44.99 -3.52 40.85
CA ARG A 913 -45.74 -4.66 41.48
C ARG A 913 -47.18 -4.44 42.03
N MET A 914 -48.11 -5.32 41.63
CA MET A 914 -48.43 -6.57 42.37
C MET A 914 -49.32 -7.53 41.54
N SER A 915 -49.65 -8.70 42.08
CA SER A 915 -50.14 -9.89 41.37
C SER A 915 -51.57 -10.31 41.74
N VAL A 916 -52.35 -10.77 40.75
CA VAL A 916 -53.48 -11.71 40.91
C VAL A 916 -53.45 -12.74 39.78
N THR A 917 -54.01 -13.93 40.02
CA THR A 917 -53.97 -15.14 39.17
C THR A 917 -55.19 -15.33 38.27
N GLN A 918 -55.00 -16.23 37.29
CA GLN A 918 -55.99 -17.19 36.75
C GLN A 918 -57.04 -16.75 35.70
N GLU A 919 -57.23 -17.68 34.75
CA GLU A 919 -58.44 -17.93 33.95
C GLU A 919 -58.97 -16.85 32.98
N ARG A 920 -59.80 -17.15 31.96
CA ARG A 920 -59.97 -18.34 31.07
C ARG A 920 -60.99 -17.94 29.98
N THR A 921 -61.01 -18.65 28.84
CA THR A 921 -61.91 -18.39 27.68
C THR A 921 -61.63 -17.06 26.94
N GLY A 922 -62.01 -16.89 25.66
CA GLY A 922 -62.47 -17.90 24.70
C GLY A 922 -63.05 -17.31 23.41
N ASN A 923 -62.89 -18.08 22.32
CA ASN A 923 -63.74 -18.12 21.13
C ASN A 923 -64.09 -16.84 20.33
N ASN A 924 -63.60 -16.85 19.08
CA ASN A 924 -64.41 -16.98 17.84
C ASN A 924 -64.63 -15.77 16.90
N VAL A 925 -64.53 -16.11 15.60
CA VAL A 925 -65.41 -15.70 14.46
C VAL A 925 -65.32 -14.24 13.99
N SER A 926 -65.21 -13.93 12.69
CA SER A 926 -64.91 -14.75 11.48
C SER A 926 -64.57 -13.83 10.28
N ALA A 927 -64.28 -14.45 9.11
CA ALA A 927 -64.49 -14.01 7.71
C ALA A 927 -64.52 -12.51 7.32
N GLY A 928 -63.96 -12.10 6.16
CA GLY A 928 -63.28 -12.88 5.12
C GLY A 928 -63.18 -12.14 3.77
N THR A 929 -62.70 -12.85 2.73
CA THR A 929 -62.85 -12.57 1.28
C THR A 929 -62.51 -11.18 0.72
N ALA A 930 -61.30 -11.08 0.16
CA ALA A 930 -60.97 -10.68 -1.23
C ALA A 930 -61.89 -9.75 -2.04
N GLY A 931 -61.30 -8.76 -2.75
CA GLY A 931 -61.97 -8.00 -3.82
C GLY A 931 -61.06 -7.01 -4.55
N THR A 932 -60.64 -7.33 -5.77
CA THR A 932 -59.86 -6.46 -6.69
C THR A 932 -60.71 -5.39 -7.37
N GLY A 933 -60.15 -4.20 -7.63
CA GLY A 933 -60.77 -3.18 -8.51
C GLY A 933 -59.87 -1.95 -8.72
N ALA A 934 -60.01 -1.22 -9.85
CA ALA A 934 -59.15 -0.09 -10.20
C ALA A 934 -59.83 0.95 -11.11
N SER A 935 -59.36 2.22 -11.00
CA SER A 935 -59.48 3.34 -11.97
C SER A 935 -60.86 3.90 -12.34
N GLU A 936 -61.11 5.18 -12.02
CA GLU A 936 -61.61 6.28 -12.91
C GLU A 936 -62.03 7.54 -12.07
N ALA A 937 -62.47 8.68 -12.65
CA ALA A 937 -61.65 9.68 -13.35
C ALA A 937 -62.37 11.07 -13.57
N LYS A 938 -61.77 12.18 -13.08
CA LYS A 938 -62.00 13.60 -13.54
C LYS A 938 -63.44 14.19 -13.35
N PRO A 939 -63.78 15.46 -13.75
CA PRO A 939 -63.05 16.55 -14.47
C PRO A 939 -63.08 17.96 -13.78
N GLU A 940 -62.89 19.04 -14.58
CA GLU A 940 -63.10 20.51 -14.35
C GLU A 940 -61.87 21.34 -13.86
N THR A 941 -61.17 22.20 -14.67
CA THR A 941 -61.41 23.54 -15.34
C THR A 941 -61.03 24.76 -14.45
N SER A 942 -60.47 25.90 -14.92
CA SER A 942 -59.88 26.32 -16.22
C SER A 942 -58.94 27.58 -16.11
N THR A 943 -58.04 27.77 -17.11
CA THR A 943 -57.32 28.98 -17.66
C THR A 943 -57.45 30.40 -17.03
N ARG A 944 -56.52 31.39 -17.13
CA ARG A 944 -55.21 31.71 -17.81
C ARG A 944 -54.64 33.04 -17.20
N GLY A 945 -53.45 33.62 -17.51
CA GLY A 945 -52.26 33.18 -18.27
C GLY A 945 -51.48 34.28 -19.06
N PHE A 946 -50.55 35.02 -18.44
CA PHE A 946 -49.50 35.92 -19.05
C PHE A 946 -48.18 35.80 -18.24
N GLN A 947 -46.95 36.03 -18.72
CA GLN A 947 -46.32 35.77 -20.04
C GLN A 947 -44.77 35.86 -19.91
N ALA A 948 -44.01 35.45 -20.93
CA ALA A 948 -42.57 35.63 -21.04
C ALA A 948 -42.15 36.05 -22.46
N VAL A 949 -40.95 36.62 -22.60
CA VAL A 949 -40.35 37.23 -23.82
C VAL A 949 -38.89 36.71 -23.84
N SER A 950 -38.40 35.86 -24.75
CA SER A 950 -38.24 35.96 -26.23
C SER A 950 -37.24 37.05 -26.63
N THR A 951 -36.43 37.00 -27.70
CA THR A 951 -36.16 36.08 -28.84
C THR A 951 -34.62 35.93 -28.96
N PHE A 952 -33.91 35.27 -29.91
CA PHE A 952 -34.01 34.09 -30.81
C PHE A 952 -32.55 33.84 -31.30
N HIS A 953 -32.11 32.80 -32.03
CA HIS A 953 -32.69 31.59 -32.66
C HIS A 953 -31.60 30.47 -32.56
N THR A 954 -31.50 29.34 -33.27
CA THR A 954 -32.19 28.74 -34.46
C THR A 954 -32.20 27.20 -34.28
N THR A 955 -32.75 26.45 -35.24
CA THR A 955 -32.80 24.97 -35.20
C THR A 955 -32.52 24.35 -36.57
N THR A 956 -31.92 23.16 -36.61
CA THR A 956 -32.21 22.16 -37.67
C THR A 956 -32.17 20.74 -37.10
N MET A 957 -32.99 19.85 -37.64
CA MET A 957 -33.08 18.43 -37.26
C MET A 957 -33.24 17.53 -38.48
N SER A 958 -32.79 16.28 -38.37
CA SER A 958 -33.20 15.18 -39.24
C SER A 958 -33.05 13.83 -38.53
N MET A 959 -34.20 13.18 -38.26
CA MET A 959 -34.56 11.73 -38.30
C MET A 959 -33.45 10.65 -38.07
N VAL A 960 -33.70 9.47 -37.47
CA VAL A 960 -34.78 8.50 -37.76
C VAL A 960 -35.18 7.64 -36.53
N GLN A 961 -36.46 7.26 -36.53
CA GLN A 961 -37.25 6.23 -35.79
C GLN A 961 -36.60 5.24 -34.78
N GLN A 962 -37.41 4.85 -33.78
CA GLN A 962 -37.18 3.75 -32.82
C GLN A 962 -38.05 2.51 -33.15
N ALA A 963 -37.55 1.29 -32.91
CA ALA A 963 -38.25 0.11 -32.36
C ALA A 963 -37.26 -1.08 -32.20
N PRO A 964 -37.58 -2.19 -31.51
CA PRO A 964 -37.42 -2.30 -30.07
C PRO A 964 -36.40 -3.38 -29.64
N ARG A 965 -35.85 -3.26 -28.41
CA ARG A 965 -34.89 -4.23 -27.86
C ARG A 965 -35.55 -5.60 -27.59
N ARG A 966 -34.91 -6.69 -28.05
CA ARG A 966 -35.21 -8.07 -27.61
C ARG A 966 -34.16 -8.55 -26.60
N THR A 967 -34.62 -9.17 -25.52
CA THR A 967 -33.79 -9.86 -24.51
C THR A 967 -33.47 -11.28 -24.96
N LEU A 968 -32.21 -11.70 -24.87
CA LEU A 968 -31.79 -13.10 -25.06
C LEU A 968 -30.84 -13.53 -23.95
N GLY A 969 -31.38 -14.15 -22.90
CA GLY A 969 -30.60 -14.92 -21.93
C GLY A 969 -30.43 -16.35 -22.44
N ILE A 970 -29.20 -16.87 -22.48
CA ILE A 970 -28.91 -18.23 -22.97
C ILE A 970 -28.39 -19.09 -21.82
N ARG A 971 -29.21 -20.05 -21.37
CA ARG A 971 -28.71 -21.24 -20.65
C ARG A 971 -27.93 -22.11 -21.64
N ARG A 972 -26.76 -22.63 -21.24
CA ARG A 972 -26.10 -23.74 -21.94
C ARG A 972 -26.07 -24.98 -21.05
N SER A 973 -26.78 -26.01 -21.45
CA SER A 973 -26.59 -27.38 -20.96
C SER A 973 -25.44 -28.05 -21.73
N MET A 974 -24.66 -28.89 -21.07
CA MET A 974 -23.68 -29.75 -21.73
C MET A 974 -24.35 -31.06 -22.15
N ASN A 975 -24.49 -31.26 -23.47
CA ASN A 975 -24.51 -32.55 -24.17
C ASN A 975 -24.57 -32.24 -25.67
N GLY A 976 -23.59 -32.71 -26.45
CA GLY A 976 -23.51 -32.36 -27.89
C GLY A 976 -22.13 -32.48 -28.53
N TRP A 977 -21.28 -33.40 -28.08
CA TRP A 977 -19.94 -33.65 -28.66
C TRP A 977 -19.83 -34.95 -29.47
N GLN A 978 -20.83 -35.85 -29.38
CA GLN A 978 -20.81 -37.14 -30.09
C GLN A 978 -21.46 -37.05 -31.49
N ASP A 979 -22.46 -36.19 -31.70
CA ASP A 979 -23.19 -36.10 -32.98
C ASP A 979 -22.46 -35.30 -34.08
N ARG A 980 -21.39 -34.59 -33.76
CA ARG A 980 -20.59 -33.80 -34.74
C ARG A 980 -19.46 -34.57 -35.42
N MET A 981 -19.28 -35.85 -35.11
CA MET A 981 -18.25 -36.73 -35.68
C MET A 981 -18.79 -37.71 -36.76
N LYS A 982 -20.01 -37.49 -37.27
CA LYS A 982 -20.72 -38.49 -38.10
C LYS A 982 -21.42 -37.97 -39.38
N ARG A 983 -21.11 -36.76 -39.85
CA ARG A 983 -21.63 -36.25 -41.14
C ARG A 983 -20.57 -35.49 -41.93
N ASP A 984 -20.79 -35.47 -43.24
CA ASP A 984 -20.15 -34.63 -44.25
C ASP A 984 -18.67 -34.93 -44.55
N GLY A 985 -18.42 -36.21 -44.86
CA GLY A 985 -17.52 -36.55 -45.97
C GLY A 985 -18.34 -36.64 -47.26
N GLY A 986 -18.00 -35.82 -48.26
CA GLY A 986 -18.69 -35.70 -49.55
C GLY A 986 -18.29 -34.37 -50.20
N GLY A 987 -18.12 -34.30 -51.52
CA GLY A 987 -17.47 -33.12 -52.10
C GLY A 987 -17.72 -32.83 -53.57
N HIS A 988 -17.02 -31.77 -54.01
CA HIS A 988 -16.67 -31.40 -55.38
C HIS A 988 -17.69 -30.71 -56.31
N VAL A 989 -17.09 -29.93 -57.23
CA VAL A 989 -17.59 -29.26 -58.45
C VAL A 989 -18.66 -28.17 -58.30
N SER A 990 -18.21 -26.91 -58.23
CA SER A 990 -18.16 -26.00 -59.40
C SER A 990 -17.28 -24.79 -59.09
#